data_AF-A0A7W1N7Q8-F1
#
_entry.id   AF-A0A7W1N7Q8-F1
#
_cell.length_a   1.000
_cell.length_b   1.000
_cell.length_c   1.000
_cell.angle_alpha   90.00
_cell.angle_beta   90.00
_cell.angle_gamma   90.00
#
_symmetry.space_group_name_H-M   'P 1'
#
loop_
_entity.id
_entity.type
_entity.pdbx_description
1 polymer ?
#
loop_
_entity_poly.entity_id
_entity_poly.type
_entity_poly.pdbx_seq_one_letter_code
_entity_poly.pdbx_strand_id
1 'polypeptide(L)'
;MNVMDGFEPSANIHPPSHGVDDDAHAKRTVCAVRELRRSYGIVRALKGVSLNFIAGQVHAILGENGAGKSTLMKILAGAERADEGDVEIDGRLAHFTSVRDAARAGISIVFQELSLFPELDSLANLFAAREPTRVGLIDRKAMRREAQEVLDNIGLDVDLDRPVGQLSLHDQQLLEIAKALLERSRLIILDEPTSSLNAEATARLFAVIRRLRDQGVAVLFISHRLEEVFAVADTITVLRDGRHVSTRPTAQSTMRQVVREMIGHSPDVEARRIATGPAKRGGTTPNVRVTKARLRSRSEPFDIEVSPGEIVGLVGLEGAGHVQLMEAIFGVRPLAAGEITIRGMGHSPRSTTAAVALGIAMVPADRRTDGLMLNQDIVDNMSHVTAGVLGRLGFWLRQRSMIRATERRGREMNLTAASSTAVRALSGGNQQKVLIGRWLEADPEVLLLNDPTRGVDVGAKAEIYELVRRFAEQGRSVVFISTEHIEYEYLCGRVLVFYRDTVAGEVRGAAINEHSLITAVNTGSVYALDRATRSLMREAAASIGTAVHLIELRNGEVSVREAVGMEGAISEEGQAETVPALHATAGSRVLFAQLDDEQLDDVRARKAPIDDTSLEALDADLASVRSAGFALDEGPQGGNAASIAVPLPSTTGLVTALMVVCGANRLDAAEVQRIVALLADVSERIATLTGTVGDEPA
;
A
#
# COMPACT_ATOMS: atom_id res chain seq x y z
N MET A 1 -71.13 16.33 26.42
CA MET A 1 -70.93 17.73 26.82
C MET A 1 -69.58 17.76 27.49
N ASN A 2 -68.52 17.91 26.68
CA ASN A 2 -67.16 17.54 27.03
C ASN A 2 -66.41 18.69 27.72
N VAL A 3 -65.67 18.27 28.73
CA VAL A 3 -64.83 19.04 29.65
C VAL A 3 -63.59 19.55 28.91
N MET A 4 -63.32 20.83 29.09
CA MET A 4 -62.07 21.52 28.73
C MET A 4 -60.96 21.12 29.70
N ASP A 5 -59.73 20.99 29.22
CA ASP A 5 -58.55 21.55 29.90
C ASP A 5 -57.30 21.57 29.00
N GLY A 6 -56.59 22.70 29.04
CA GLY A 6 -55.12 22.81 29.00
C GLY A 6 -54.38 22.51 27.71
N PHE A 7 -54.19 23.52 26.85
CA PHE A 7 -53.07 23.57 25.89
C PHE A 7 -52.04 24.60 26.39
N GLU A 8 -50.92 24.13 26.92
CA GLU A 8 -49.69 24.92 27.07
C GLU A 8 -48.80 24.72 25.82
N PRO A 9 -48.21 25.78 25.23
CA PRO A 9 -47.26 25.64 24.15
C PRO A 9 -45.88 25.22 24.69
N SER A 10 -45.33 24.17 24.08
CA SER A 10 -44.02 23.59 24.38
C SER A 10 -42.88 24.59 24.25
N ALA A 11 -41.97 24.51 25.21
CA ALA A 11 -40.85 25.41 25.45
C ALA A 11 -39.86 25.53 24.27
N ASN A 12 -39.43 26.76 24.03
CA ASN A 12 -38.24 27.12 23.25
C ASN A 12 -37.01 26.40 23.83
N ILE A 13 -36.41 25.48 23.07
CA ILE A 13 -35.09 24.92 23.38
C ILE A 13 -34.05 25.88 22.80
N HIS A 14 -33.51 26.76 23.65
CA HIS A 14 -32.26 27.47 23.37
C HIS A 14 -31.06 26.52 23.56
N PRO A 15 -29.95 26.72 22.82
CA PRO A 15 -28.73 25.95 23.02
C PRO A 15 -28.16 26.21 24.42
N PRO A 16 -27.63 25.20 25.14
CA PRO A 16 -27.13 25.40 26.49
C PRO A 16 -25.86 26.25 26.46
N SER A 17 -25.85 27.25 27.34
CA SER A 17 -24.74 28.14 27.64
C SER A 17 -23.55 27.40 28.26
N HIS A 18 -22.34 27.81 27.86
CA HIS A 18 -21.05 27.36 28.37
C HIS A 18 -20.96 27.39 29.90
N GLY A 19 -20.72 26.22 30.49
CA GLY A 19 -20.17 26.04 31.83
C GLY A 19 -18.86 25.28 31.70
N VAL A 20 -17.80 25.84 32.27
CA VAL A 20 -16.44 25.28 32.32
C VAL A 20 -16.46 24.07 33.25
N ASP A 21 -16.23 22.88 32.71
CA ASP A 21 -15.72 21.72 33.42
C ASP A 21 -14.69 21.03 32.52
N ASP A 22 -13.43 21.15 32.93
CA ASP A 22 -12.29 20.39 32.43
C ASP A 22 -12.44 18.93 32.88
N ASP A 23 -12.92 18.07 31.98
CA ASP A 23 -12.54 16.66 31.97
C ASP A 23 -12.66 16.10 30.55
N ALA A 24 -11.65 15.34 30.14
CA ALA A 24 -11.44 14.85 28.78
C ALA A 24 -12.72 14.26 28.14
N HIS A 25 -13.02 14.64 26.89
CA HIS A 25 -14.17 14.17 26.12
C HIS A 25 -14.31 12.64 26.17
N ALA A 26 -15.20 12.14 27.04
CA ALA A 26 -15.65 10.77 26.98
C ALA A 26 -16.38 10.59 25.64
N LYS A 27 -15.69 9.95 24.69
CA LYS A 27 -16.16 9.62 23.34
C LYS A 27 -17.57 8.99 23.39
N ARG A 28 -18.60 9.74 22.98
CA ARG A 28 -20.02 9.32 23.01
C ARG A 28 -20.29 8.25 21.95
N THR A 29 -20.81 7.10 22.36
CA THR A 29 -21.31 6.06 21.45
C THR A 29 -22.64 6.48 20.83
N VAL A 30 -22.71 6.62 19.51
CA VAL A 30 -23.95 6.98 18.78
C VAL A 30 -24.76 5.75 18.39
N CYS A 31 -24.09 4.64 18.09
CA CYS A 31 -24.71 3.37 17.75
C CYS A 31 -23.89 2.23 18.35
N ALA A 32 -24.55 1.23 18.94
CA ALA A 32 -23.91 0.01 19.38
C ALA A 32 -24.67 -1.20 18.85
N VAL A 33 -23.93 -2.26 18.55
CA VAL A 33 -24.45 -3.58 18.23
C VAL A 33 -24.03 -4.56 19.31
N ARG A 34 -24.96 -5.39 19.77
CA ARG A 34 -24.77 -6.33 20.88
C ARG A 34 -25.13 -7.74 20.44
N GLU A 35 -24.15 -8.64 20.46
CA GLU A 35 -24.32 -10.08 20.18
C GLU A 35 -25.10 -10.38 18.90
N LEU A 36 -24.91 -9.57 17.86
CA LEU A 36 -25.68 -9.64 16.63
C LEU A 36 -25.45 -10.97 15.90
N ARG A 37 -26.54 -11.70 15.61
CA ARG A 37 -26.53 -12.99 14.92
C ARG A 37 -27.49 -12.98 13.74
N ARG A 38 -27.06 -13.59 12.64
CA ARG A 38 -27.85 -13.68 11.41
C ARG A 38 -27.45 -14.91 10.59
N SER A 39 -28.44 -15.67 10.17
CA SER A 39 -28.29 -16.88 9.37
C SER A 39 -29.16 -16.83 8.11
N TYR A 40 -28.64 -17.38 7.01
CA TYR A 40 -29.36 -17.60 5.75
C TYR A 40 -29.37 -19.10 5.47
N GLY A 41 -30.46 -19.77 5.82
CA GLY A 41 -30.54 -21.23 5.77
C GLY A 41 -29.45 -21.88 6.63
N ILE A 42 -28.54 -22.63 6.01
CA ILE A 42 -27.43 -23.29 6.70
C ILE A 42 -26.22 -22.36 6.96
N VAL A 43 -26.15 -21.19 6.31
CA VAL A 43 -25.02 -20.28 6.42
C VAL A 43 -25.23 -19.30 7.58
N ARG A 44 -24.35 -19.34 8.58
CA ARG A 44 -24.35 -18.35 9.68
C ARG A 44 -23.46 -17.17 9.31
N ALA A 45 -24.06 -16.09 8.82
CA ALA A 45 -23.38 -14.90 8.36
C ALA A 45 -22.83 -14.03 9.51
N LEU A 46 -23.55 -13.93 10.63
CA LEU A 46 -23.08 -13.29 11.87
C LEU A 46 -23.27 -14.25 13.05
N LYS A 47 -22.25 -14.35 13.92
CA LYS A 47 -22.12 -15.33 15.00
C LYS A 47 -21.87 -14.67 16.36
N GLY A 48 -22.59 -13.59 16.66
CA GLY A 48 -22.45 -12.83 17.91
C GLY A 48 -21.42 -11.70 17.76
N VAL A 49 -21.72 -10.72 16.90
CA VAL A 49 -20.86 -9.56 16.67
C VAL A 49 -21.28 -8.41 17.58
N SER A 50 -20.31 -7.83 18.30
CA SER A 50 -20.52 -6.69 19.19
C SER A 50 -19.54 -5.56 18.84
N LEU A 51 -20.04 -4.36 18.55
CA LEU A 51 -19.27 -3.19 18.12
C LEU A 51 -19.92 -1.89 18.62
N ASN A 52 -19.10 -0.85 18.81
CA ASN A 52 -19.57 0.49 19.16
C ASN A 52 -19.08 1.46 18.09
N PHE A 53 -19.96 2.35 17.65
CA PHE A 53 -19.66 3.44 16.73
C PHE A 53 -19.72 4.76 17.51
N ILE A 54 -18.63 5.52 17.45
CA ILE A 54 -18.41 6.71 18.27
C ILE A 54 -18.65 7.97 17.44
N ALA A 55 -19.30 8.98 18.03
CA ALA A 55 -19.44 10.30 17.44
C ALA A 55 -18.07 10.89 17.05
N GLY A 56 -17.98 11.44 15.84
CA GLY A 56 -16.76 12.03 15.31
C GLY A 56 -15.60 11.04 15.16
N GLN A 57 -15.93 9.79 14.81
CA GLN A 57 -14.94 8.76 14.53
C GLN A 57 -15.24 8.09 13.19
N VAL A 58 -14.19 7.90 12.38
CA VAL A 58 -14.20 7.02 11.21
C VAL A 58 -13.80 5.62 11.67
N HIS A 59 -14.74 4.69 11.61
CA HIS A 59 -14.56 3.30 11.96
C HIS A 59 -14.56 2.45 10.69
N ALA A 60 -13.44 1.84 10.36
CA ALA A 60 -13.35 0.89 9.25
C ALA A 60 -13.69 -0.54 9.67
N ILE A 61 -14.51 -1.24 8.89
CA ILE A 61 -14.74 -2.68 9.04
C ILE A 61 -14.07 -3.43 7.89
N LEU A 62 -13.15 -4.31 8.26
CA LEU A 62 -12.39 -5.16 7.35
C LEU A 62 -12.73 -6.62 7.58
N GLY A 63 -12.43 -7.44 6.59
CA GLY A 63 -12.66 -8.88 6.62
C GLY A 63 -12.69 -9.45 5.22
N GLU A 64 -12.57 -10.76 5.09
CA GLU A 64 -12.70 -11.45 3.80
C GLU A 64 -14.13 -11.35 3.24
N ASN A 65 -14.30 -11.74 1.98
CA ASN A 65 -15.62 -11.95 1.40
C ASN A 65 -16.36 -13.03 2.19
N GLY A 66 -17.61 -12.76 2.57
CA GLY A 66 -18.38 -13.66 3.45
C GLY A 66 -18.07 -13.53 4.94
N ALA A 67 -17.20 -12.61 5.36
CA ALA A 67 -16.94 -12.36 6.78
C ALA A 67 -18.13 -11.77 7.58
N GLY A 68 -19.22 -11.37 6.90
CA GLY A 68 -20.43 -10.83 7.51
C GLY A 68 -20.58 -9.30 7.43
N LYS A 69 -19.65 -8.58 6.80
CA LYS A 69 -19.65 -7.10 6.68
C LYS A 69 -20.95 -6.55 6.09
N SER A 70 -21.35 -7.01 4.91
CA SER A 70 -22.57 -6.55 4.23
C SER A 70 -23.84 -6.95 4.99
N THR A 71 -23.84 -8.09 5.70
CA THR A 71 -24.95 -8.50 6.56
C THR A 71 -25.09 -7.56 7.76
N LEU A 72 -23.98 -7.24 8.44
CA LEU A 72 -23.96 -6.27 9.53
C LEU A 72 -24.47 -4.90 9.06
N MET A 73 -23.97 -4.43 7.92
CA MET A 73 -24.39 -3.18 7.31
C MET A 73 -25.89 -3.16 6.99
N LYS A 74 -26.43 -4.20 6.34
CA LYS A 74 -27.87 -4.26 6.01
C LYS A 74 -28.76 -4.26 7.25
N ILE A 75 -28.30 -4.86 8.35
CA ILE A 75 -29.02 -4.83 9.62
C ILE A 75 -29.00 -3.43 10.23
N LEU A 76 -27.83 -2.78 10.28
CA LEU A 76 -27.69 -1.40 10.75
C LEU A 76 -28.53 -0.42 9.93
N ALA A 77 -28.56 -0.61 8.61
CA ALA A 77 -29.35 0.19 7.68
C ALA A 77 -30.84 -0.16 7.68
N GLY A 78 -31.31 -1.13 8.48
CA GLY A 78 -32.72 -1.53 8.52
C GLY A 78 -33.25 -2.24 7.26
N ALA A 79 -32.37 -2.62 6.34
CA ALA A 79 -32.71 -3.40 5.15
C ALA A 79 -32.95 -4.88 5.49
N GLU A 80 -32.33 -5.37 6.56
CA GLU A 80 -32.54 -6.72 7.09
C GLU A 80 -32.71 -6.70 8.61
N ARG A 81 -33.30 -7.78 9.16
CA ARG A 81 -33.39 -8.00 10.60
C ARG A 81 -32.40 -9.06 11.05
N ALA A 82 -31.89 -8.88 12.25
CA ALA A 82 -31.15 -9.90 12.97
C ALA A 82 -32.06 -11.05 13.40
N ASP A 83 -31.47 -12.22 13.63
CA ASP A 83 -32.17 -13.34 14.26
C ASP A 83 -32.11 -13.21 15.80
N GLU A 84 -30.97 -12.76 16.33
CA GLU A 84 -30.72 -12.50 17.75
C GLU A 84 -29.76 -11.30 17.91
N GLY A 85 -29.75 -10.72 19.11
CA GLY A 85 -28.95 -9.54 19.45
C GLY A 85 -29.68 -8.22 19.18
N ASP A 86 -29.05 -7.13 19.58
CA ASP A 86 -29.68 -5.80 19.65
C ASP A 86 -28.87 -4.73 18.95
N VAL A 87 -29.58 -3.73 18.41
CA VAL A 87 -29.02 -2.47 17.93
C VAL A 87 -29.47 -1.36 18.89
N GLU A 88 -28.53 -0.58 19.39
CA GLU A 88 -28.78 0.56 20.27
C GLU A 88 -28.39 1.86 19.57
N ILE A 89 -29.21 2.90 19.73
CA ILE A 89 -28.92 4.27 19.28
C ILE A 89 -28.98 5.18 20.49
N ASP A 90 -27.89 5.91 20.77
CA ASP A 90 -27.75 6.72 21.97
C ASP A 90 -28.11 5.95 23.27
N GLY A 91 -27.72 4.67 23.33
CA GLY A 91 -27.98 3.77 24.46
C GLY A 91 -29.42 3.26 24.58
N ARG A 92 -30.29 3.50 23.59
CA ARG A 92 -31.66 3.00 23.55
C ARG A 92 -31.82 1.94 22.48
N LEU A 93 -32.51 0.84 22.81
CA LEU A 93 -32.85 -0.21 21.85
C LEU A 93 -33.60 0.37 20.65
N ALA A 94 -33.16 0.01 19.45
CA ALA A 94 -33.72 0.42 18.19
C ALA A 94 -34.12 -0.80 17.37
N HIS A 95 -35.34 -0.79 16.85
CA HIS A 95 -35.86 -1.84 15.99
C HIS A 95 -36.23 -1.24 14.64
N PHE A 96 -35.58 -1.71 13.58
CA PHE A 96 -35.84 -1.25 12.22
C PHE A 96 -36.71 -2.25 11.48
N THR A 97 -37.69 -1.74 10.74
CA THR A 97 -38.54 -2.54 9.85
C THR A 97 -38.31 -2.18 8.38
N SER A 98 -37.60 -1.08 8.14
CA SER A 98 -37.25 -0.56 6.83
C SER A 98 -36.03 0.37 6.92
N VAL A 99 -35.42 0.66 5.77
CA VAL A 99 -34.34 1.66 5.65
C VAL A 99 -34.77 3.05 6.14
N ARG A 100 -36.04 3.40 5.91
CA ARG A 100 -36.62 4.67 6.38
C ARG A 100 -36.65 4.77 7.91
N ASP A 101 -36.81 3.65 8.62
CA ASP A 101 -36.80 3.65 10.09
C ASP A 101 -35.39 3.90 10.62
N ALA A 102 -34.38 3.28 10.01
CA ALA A 102 -32.97 3.51 10.33
C ALA A 102 -32.56 4.97 10.06
N ALA A 103 -32.95 5.52 8.91
CA ALA A 103 -32.72 6.93 8.57
C ALA A 103 -33.34 7.88 9.60
N ARG A 104 -34.60 7.63 10.04
CA ARG A 104 -35.25 8.41 11.11
C ARG A 104 -34.54 8.28 12.46
N ALA A 105 -33.90 7.15 12.71
CA ALA A 105 -33.06 6.94 13.89
C ALA A 105 -31.67 7.60 13.74
N GLY A 106 -31.34 8.18 12.59
CA GLY A 106 -30.09 8.87 12.31
C GLY A 106 -28.98 7.95 11.77
N ILE A 107 -29.34 6.82 11.15
CA ILE A 107 -28.41 5.97 10.40
C ILE A 107 -28.73 6.07 8.91
N SER A 108 -27.77 6.55 8.13
CA SER A 108 -27.90 6.60 6.67
C SER A 108 -26.82 5.75 6.02
N ILE A 109 -27.12 5.22 4.84
CA ILE A 109 -26.24 4.34 4.08
C ILE A 109 -26.05 4.87 2.66
N VAL A 110 -24.82 4.80 2.18
CA VAL A 110 -24.42 5.05 0.79
C VAL A 110 -23.91 3.72 0.24
N PHE A 111 -24.63 3.16 -0.72
CA PHE A 111 -24.31 1.87 -1.32
C PHE A 111 -23.22 2.01 -2.39
N GLN A 112 -22.61 0.89 -2.75
CA GLN A 112 -21.61 0.82 -3.82
C GLN A 112 -22.17 1.23 -5.20
N GLU A 113 -23.42 0.86 -5.50
CA GLU A 113 -24.13 1.31 -6.70
C GLU A 113 -24.96 2.56 -6.37
N LEU A 114 -24.76 3.63 -7.15
CA LEU A 114 -25.39 4.93 -6.95
C LEU A 114 -26.92 4.81 -6.95
N SER A 115 -27.57 5.23 -5.86
CA SER A 115 -29.03 5.24 -5.72
C SER A 115 -29.64 6.59 -6.14
N LEU A 116 -29.24 7.06 -7.33
CA LEU A 116 -29.66 8.33 -7.93
C LEU A 116 -30.55 8.08 -9.16
N PHE A 117 -31.48 8.99 -9.42
CA PHE A 117 -32.32 9.02 -10.62
C PHE A 117 -31.63 9.90 -11.67
N PRO A 118 -31.01 9.32 -12.72
CA PRO A 118 -30.16 10.07 -13.65
C PRO A 118 -30.91 11.17 -14.41
N GLU A 119 -32.20 10.95 -14.66
CA GLU A 119 -33.07 11.86 -15.41
C GLU A 119 -33.63 13.02 -14.55
N LEU A 120 -33.53 12.92 -13.22
CA LEU A 120 -33.97 13.99 -12.32
C LEU A 120 -32.83 14.97 -12.04
N ASP A 121 -33.20 16.23 -11.80
CA ASP A 121 -32.24 17.25 -11.38
C ASP A 121 -31.60 16.91 -10.01
N SER A 122 -30.44 17.50 -9.73
CA SER A 122 -29.73 17.28 -8.47
C SER A 122 -30.57 17.65 -7.25
N LEU A 123 -31.37 18.72 -7.32
CA LEU A 123 -32.26 19.13 -6.23
C LEU A 123 -33.34 18.08 -5.94
N ALA A 124 -33.99 17.53 -6.95
CA ALA A 124 -35.02 16.51 -6.82
C ALA A 124 -34.41 15.20 -6.28
N ASN A 125 -33.22 14.82 -6.76
CA ASN A 125 -32.50 13.66 -6.23
C ASN A 125 -32.19 13.80 -4.73
N LEU A 126 -31.76 14.99 -4.30
CA LEU A 126 -31.47 15.30 -2.90
C LEU A 126 -32.71 15.25 -1.99
N PHE A 127 -33.93 15.38 -2.50
CA PHE A 127 -35.14 15.40 -1.65
C PHE A 127 -36.16 14.31 -1.96
N ALA A 128 -35.82 13.38 -2.87
CA ALA A 128 -36.72 12.32 -3.29
C ALA A 128 -37.38 11.62 -2.09
N ALA A 129 -38.71 11.64 -2.06
CA ALA A 129 -39.57 11.05 -1.01
C ALA A 129 -39.45 11.69 0.40
N ARG A 130 -38.95 12.93 0.47
CA ARG A 130 -38.83 13.77 1.68
C ARG A 130 -38.97 15.27 1.38
N GLU A 131 -39.72 15.61 0.34
CA GLU A 131 -39.88 16.99 -0.11
C GLU A 131 -40.58 17.82 0.99
N PRO A 132 -39.95 18.90 1.50
CA PRO A 132 -40.60 19.78 2.46
C PRO A 132 -41.82 20.43 1.80
N THR A 133 -42.93 20.51 2.53
CA THR A 133 -44.16 21.12 2.03
C THR A 133 -44.57 22.33 2.85
N ARG A 134 -45.12 23.33 2.16
CA ARG A 134 -45.69 24.54 2.74
C ARG A 134 -47.09 24.71 2.18
N VAL A 135 -48.10 24.64 3.06
CA VAL A 135 -49.53 24.68 2.68
C VAL A 135 -49.90 23.59 1.65
N GLY A 136 -49.34 22.39 1.80
CA GLY A 136 -49.61 21.24 0.93
C GLY A 136 -48.88 21.24 -0.42
N LEU A 137 -48.06 22.27 -0.70
CA LEU A 137 -47.23 22.37 -1.92
C LEU A 137 -45.76 22.19 -1.59
N ILE A 138 -44.97 21.62 -2.51
CA ILE A 138 -43.52 21.46 -2.34
C ILE A 138 -42.83 22.82 -2.21
N ASP A 139 -42.08 23.01 -1.12
CA ASP A 139 -41.30 24.23 -0.88
C ASP A 139 -39.90 24.10 -1.49
N ARG A 140 -39.81 24.36 -2.80
CA ARG A 140 -38.52 24.34 -3.52
C ARG A 140 -37.50 25.34 -2.97
N LYS A 141 -37.95 26.45 -2.35
CA LYS A 141 -37.04 27.45 -1.78
C LYS A 141 -36.36 26.91 -0.52
N ALA A 142 -37.11 26.19 0.32
CA ALA A 142 -36.55 25.47 1.46
C ALA A 142 -35.57 24.38 1.00
N MET A 143 -35.96 23.56 0.01
CA MET A 143 -35.09 22.53 -0.57
C MET A 143 -33.75 23.10 -1.02
N ARG A 144 -33.78 24.22 -1.76
CA ARG A 144 -32.56 24.82 -2.32
C ARG A 144 -31.63 25.36 -1.24
N ARG A 145 -32.20 25.98 -0.20
CA ARG A 145 -31.41 26.49 0.94
C ARG A 145 -30.74 25.33 1.69
N GLU A 146 -31.50 24.31 2.04
CA GLU A 146 -30.98 23.12 2.74
C GLU A 146 -29.97 22.35 1.90
N ALA A 147 -30.20 22.21 0.59
CA ALA A 147 -29.23 21.64 -0.34
C ALA A 147 -27.91 22.42 -0.32
N GLN A 148 -27.99 23.75 -0.49
CA GLN A 148 -26.79 24.58 -0.58
C GLN A 148 -25.97 24.51 0.70
N GLU A 149 -26.61 24.55 1.87
CA GLU A 149 -25.93 24.39 3.17
C GLU A 149 -25.15 23.08 3.24
N VAL A 150 -25.72 21.96 2.78
CA VAL A 150 -25.03 20.66 2.77
C VAL A 150 -23.92 20.61 1.71
N LEU A 151 -24.17 21.12 0.51
CA LEU A 151 -23.21 21.15 -0.60
C LEU A 151 -21.97 21.98 -0.25
N ASP A 152 -22.15 23.16 0.35
CA ASP A 152 -21.07 24.00 0.85
C ASP A 152 -20.29 23.30 1.98
N ASN A 153 -21.00 22.53 2.81
CA ASN A 153 -20.42 21.73 3.88
C ASN A 153 -19.60 20.53 3.40
N ILE A 154 -19.81 20.04 2.18
CA ILE A 154 -18.95 19.01 1.59
C ILE A 154 -18.00 19.56 0.51
N GLY A 155 -18.14 20.83 0.14
CA GLY A 155 -17.34 21.47 -0.91
C GLY A 155 -17.71 20.98 -2.32
N LEU A 156 -18.97 20.61 -2.55
CA LEU A 156 -19.47 20.18 -3.86
C LEU A 156 -20.17 21.35 -4.56
N ASP A 157 -19.57 21.85 -5.65
CA ASP A 157 -20.19 22.85 -6.51
C ASP A 157 -20.90 22.16 -7.69
N VAL A 158 -22.23 22.00 -7.57
CA VAL A 158 -23.07 21.40 -8.61
C VAL A 158 -24.28 22.26 -8.90
N ASP A 159 -24.65 22.31 -10.17
CA ASP A 159 -25.87 22.96 -10.62
C ASP A 159 -27.09 22.13 -10.16
N LEU A 160 -27.83 22.68 -9.20
CA LEU A 160 -29.01 22.04 -8.60
C LEU A 160 -30.14 21.78 -9.60
N ASP A 161 -30.17 22.47 -10.73
CA ASP A 161 -31.19 22.31 -11.77
C ASP A 161 -30.73 21.36 -12.90
N ARG A 162 -29.51 20.84 -12.83
CA ARG A 162 -28.95 19.93 -13.84
C ARG A 162 -29.32 18.46 -13.57
N PRO A 163 -29.68 17.67 -14.59
CA PRO A 163 -29.87 16.23 -14.45
C PRO A 163 -28.63 15.52 -13.92
N VAL A 164 -28.82 14.64 -12.94
CA VAL A 164 -27.70 13.95 -12.26
C VAL A 164 -26.88 13.08 -13.20
N GLY A 165 -27.49 12.49 -14.24
CA GLY A 165 -26.79 11.70 -15.24
C GLY A 165 -25.75 12.48 -16.06
N GLN A 166 -25.77 13.81 -15.99
CA GLN A 166 -24.78 14.69 -16.65
C GLN A 166 -23.62 15.09 -15.73
N LEU A 167 -23.67 14.71 -14.44
CA LEU A 167 -22.58 14.95 -13.50
C LEU A 167 -21.46 13.91 -13.68
N SER A 168 -20.24 14.27 -13.29
CA SER A 168 -19.15 13.29 -13.22
C SER A 168 -19.47 12.22 -12.18
N LEU A 169 -18.92 11.01 -12.33
CA LEU A 169 -19.16 9.92 -11.38
C LEU A 169 -18.75 10.30 -9.94
N HIS A 170 -17.68 11.08 -9.81
CA HIS A 170 -17.25 11.67 -8.54
C HIS A 170 -18.32 12.58 -7.93
N ASP A 171 -18.87 13.51 -8.71
CA ASP A 171 -19.88 14.44 -8.21
C ASP A 171 -21.20 13.74 -7.89
N GLN A 172 -21.55 12.68 -8.64
CA GLN A 172 -22.66 11.80 -8.32
C GLN A 172 -22.46 11.12 -6.95
N GLN A 173 -21.26 10.61 -6.67
CA GLN A 173 -20.93 10.00 -5.38
C GLN A 173 -21.04 11.01 -4.22
N LEU A 174 -20.49 12.22 -4.41
CA LEU A 174 -20.59 13.28 -3.40
C LEU A 174 -22.03 13.77 -3.22
N LEU A 175 -22.83 13.81 -4.28
CA LEU A 175 -24.26 14.13 -4.21
C LEU A 175 -25.04 13.08 -3.40
N GLU A 176 -24.68 11.80 -3.50
CA GLU A 176 -25.29 10.75 -2.69
C GLU A 176 -24.91 10.87 -1.21
N ILE A 177 -23.66 11.26 -0.91
CA ILE A 177 -23.24 11.60 0.45
C ILE A 177 -24.00 12.83 0.96
N ALA A 178 -24.17 13.88 0.14
CA ALA A 178 -24.99 15.04 0.48
C ALA A 178 -26.44 14.63 0.80
N LYS A 179 -27.00 13.71 0.03
CA LYS A 179 -28.33 13.15 0.28
C LYS A 179 -28.40 12.46 1.65
N ALA A 180 -27.37 11.73 2.07
CA ALA A 180 -27.33 11.16 3.42
C ALA A 180 -27.29 12.27 4.49
N LEU A 181 -26.47 13.31 4.31
CA LEU A 181 -26.31 14.39 5.31
C LEU A 181 -27.56 15.22 5.57
N LEU A 182 -28.40 15.41 4.55
CA LEU A 182 -29.71 16.04 4.70
C LEU A 182 -30.63 15.28 5.68
N GLU A 183 -30.38 14.00 5.96
CA GLU A 183 -31.14 13.21 6.95
C GLU A 183 -30.72 13.48 8.40
N ARG A 184 -29.75 14.38 8.63
CA ARG A 184 -29.17 14.67 9.95
C ARG A 184 -28.62 13.41 10.62
N SER A 185 -27.91 12.61 9.85
CA SER A 185 -27.37 11.32 10.26
C SER A 185 -26.34 11.48 11.38
N ARG A 186 -26.47 10.65 12.41
CA ARG A 186 -25.47 10.46 13.46
C ARG A 186 -24.40 9.46 13.04
N LEU A 187 -24.80 8.46 12.26
CA LEU A 187 -23.93 7.44 11.65
C LEU A 187 -24.18 7.38 10.15
N ILE A 188 -23.12 7.54 9.37
CA ILE A 188 -23.12 7.34 7.92
C ILE A 188 -22.34 6.08 7.61
N ILE A 189 -22.95 5.17 6.86
CA ILE A 189 -22.30 3.94 6.39
C ILE A 189 -21.91 4.13 4.92
N LEU A 190 -20.64 3.98 4.60
CA LEU A 190 -20.09 4.09 3.25
C LEU A 190 -19.58 2.72 2.79
N ASP A 191 -20.24 2.12 1.79
CA ASP A 191 -19.89 0.79 1.27
C ASP A 191 -19.07 0.88 -0.03
N GLU A 192 -17.78 0.58 0.06
CA GLU A 192 -16.80 0.65 -1.03
C GLU A 192 -16.88 1.94 -1.88
N PRO A 193 -16.88 3.14 -1.25
CA PRO A 193 -17.23 4.40 -1.91
C PRO A 193 -16.17 4.90 -2.91
N THR A 194 -15.03 4.23 -2.98
CA THR A 194 -13.85 4.54 -3.82
C THR A 194 -13.70 3.61 -5.02
N SER A 195 -14.53 2.56 -5.13
CA SER A 195 -14.33 1.46 -6.08
C SER A 195 -14.29 1.89 -7.55
N SER A 196 -14.93 3.01 -7.89
CA SER A 196 -15.01 3.57 -9.24
C SER A 196 -14.27 4.91 -9.40
N LEU A 197 -13.55 5.36 -8.38
CA LEU A 197 -12.88 6.66 -8.34
C LEU A 197 -11.38 6.54 -8.67
N ASN A 198 -10.81 7.60 -9.25
CA ASN A 198 -9.36 7.74 -9.42
C ASN A 198 -8.70 8.33 -8.15
N ALA A 199 -7.37 8.37 -8.10
CA ALA A 199 -6.65 8.81 -6.89
C ALA A 199 -7.00 10.25 -6.44
N GLU A 200 -7.19 11.18 -7.36
CA GLU A 200 -7.57 12.56 -7.05
C GLU A 200 -8.99 12.62 -6.45
N ALA A 201 -9.94 11.93 -7.06
CA ALA A 201 -11.32 11.82 -6.57
C ALA A 201 -11.40 11.13 -5.21
N THR A 202 -10.59 10.08 -4.99
CA THR A 202 -10.46 9.40 -3.69
C THR A 202 -9.93 10.34 -2.62
N ALA A 203 -8.90 11.14 -2.91
CA ALA A 203 -8.34 12.11 -1.96
C ALA A 203 -9.38 13.18 -1.55
N ARG A 204 -10.18 13.66 -2.50
CA ARG A 204 -11.30 14.59 -2.24
C ARG A 204 -12.37 13.96 -1.36
N LEU A 205 -12.80 12.74 -1.67
CA LEU A 205 -13.74 11.99 -0.83
C LEU A 205 -13.21 11.84 0.61
N PHE A 206 -11.93 11.52 0.79
CA PHE A 206 -11.34 11.42 2.13
C PHE A 206 -11.33 12.75 2.87
N ALA A 207 -11.15 13.88 2.17
CA ALA A 207 -11.28 15.20 2.79
C ALA A 207 -12.71 15.44 3.29
N VAL A 208 -13.73 15.04 2.54
CA VAL A 208 -15.13 15.11 2.97
C VAL A 208 -15.38 14.22 4.19
N ILE A 209 -14.92 12.97 4.17
CA ILE A 209 -15.07 12.04 5.32
C ILE A 209 -14.43 12.62 6.58
N ARG A 210 -13.22 13.18 6.49
CA ARG A 210 -12.56 13.85 7.62
C ARG A 210 -13.36 15.05 8.12
N ARG A 211 -13.91 15.87 7.22
CA ARG A 211 -14.76 17.01 7.62
C ARG A 211 -16.01 16.56 8.37
N LEU A 212 -16.65 15.46 7.93
CA LEU A 212 -17.81 14.88 8.62
C LEU A 212 -17.46 14.36 10.02
N ARG A 213 -16.33 13.66 10.13
CA ARG A 213 -15.78 13.23 11.42
C ARG A 213 -15.56 14.43 12.33
N ASP A 214 -14.92 15.49 11.84
CA ASP A 214 -14.59 16.68 12.64
C ASP A 214 -15.85 17.45 13.07
N GLN A 215 -16.98 17.27 12.37
CA GLN A 215 -18.30 17.78 12.75
C GLN A 215 -19.05 16.88 13.76
N GLY A 216 -18.44 15.79 14.22
CA GLY A 216 -19.03 14.87 15.20
C GLY A 216 -19.89 13.76 14.59
N VAL A 217 -19.93 13.60 13.27
CA VAL A 217 -20.64 12.50 12.62
C VAL A 217 -19.79 11.22 12.70
N ALA A 218 -20.39 10.11 13.12
CA ALA A 218 -19.73 8.80 13.04
C ALA A 218 -19.77 8.29 11.60
N VAL A 219 -18.66 7.77 11.11
CA VAL A 219 -18.58 7.20 9.76
C VAL A 219 -18.17 5.75 9.86
N LEU A 220 -19.02 4.84 9.40
CA LEU A 220 -18.64 3.45 9.17
C LEU A 220 -18.14 3.33 7.73
N PHE A 221 -16.85 3.09 7.56
CA PHE A 221 -16.19 2.94 6.26
C PHE A 221 -15.95 1.46 5.95
N ILE A 222 -16.45 0.97 4.83
CA ILE A 222 -16.23 -0.40 4.37
C ILE A 222 -15.37 -0.33 3.11
N SER A 223 -14.19 -0.93 3.16
CA SER A 223 -13.31 -1.08 2.01
C SER A 223 -12.51 -2.37 2.13
N HIS A 224 -12.17 -2.96 0.99
CA HIS A 224 -11.21 -4.07 0.89
C HIS A 224 -9.78 -3.57 0.59
N ARG A 225 -9.60 -2.26 0.40
CA ARG A 225 -8.31 -1.63 0.11
C ARG A 225 -7.72 -1.07 1.38
N LEU A 226 -6.61 -1.65 1.82
CA LEU A 226 -6.03 -1.34 3.12
C LEU A 226 -5.42 0.06 3.16
N GLU A 227 -4.74 0.49 2.10
CA GLU A 227 -4.17 1.84 1.99
C GLU A 227 -5.23 2.92 2.24
N GLU A 228 -6.41 2.76 1.64
CA GLU A 228 -7.55 3.66 1.82
C GLU A 228 -8.01 3.72 3.29
N VAL A 229 -8.05 2.55 3.94
CA VAL A 229 -8.47 2.42 5.34
C VAL A 229 -7.46 3.09 6.27
N PHE A 230 -6.17 2.84 6.08
CA PHE A 230 -5.10 3.46 6.87
C PHE A 230 -5.03 4.98 6.65
N ALA A 231 -5.44 5.46 5.46
CA ALA A 231 -5.44 6.88 5.14
C ALA A 231 -6.60 7.68 5.78
N VAL A 232 -7.71 7.03 6.16
CA VAL A 232 -8.94 7.75 6.59
C VAL A 232 -9.53 7.29 7.92
N ALA A 233 -9.30 6.05 8.35
CA ALA A 233 -9.95 5.50 9.53
C ALA A 233 -9.21 5.85 10.82
N ASP A 234 -9.95 6.17 11.89
CA ASP A 234 -9.39 6.33 13.24
C ASP A 234 -9.36 4.99 14.00
N THR A 235 -10.25 4.05 13.64
CA THR A 235 -10.34 2.72 14.25
C THR A 235 -10.66 1.66 13.22
N ILE A 236 -10.01 0.50 13.35
CA ILE A 236 -10.17 -0.66 12.48
C ILE A 236 -10.78 -1.81 13.29
N THR A 237 -11.82 -2.42 12.74
CA THR A 237 -12.35 -3.71 13.20
C THR A 237 -12.13 -4.76 12.13
N VAL A 238 -11.65 -5.93 12.53
CA VAL A 238 -11.59 -7.10 11.66
C VAL A 238 -12.71 -8.08 12.01
N LEU A 239 -13.51 -8.43 11.00
CA LEU A 239 -14.48 -9.52 11.02
C LEU A 239 -13.93 -10.71 10.24
N ARG A 240 -14.12 -11.92 10.76
CA ARG A 240 -13.76 -13.18 10.10
C ARG A 240 -14.77 -14.27 10.44
N ASP A 241 -15.23 -15.01 9.43
CA ASP A 241 -16.22 -16.08 9.58
C ASP A 241 -17.49 -15.69 10.36
N GLY A 242 -17.94 -14.45 10.23
CA GLY A 242 -19.09 -13.91 10.93
C GLY A 242 -18.82 -13.54 12.40
N ARG A 243 -17.57 -13.50 12.84
CA ARG A 243 -17.16 -13.15 14.21
C ARG A 243 -16.32 -11.89 14.22
N HIS A 244 -16.38 -11.20 15.35
CA HIS A 244 -15.45 -10.15 15.72
C HIS A 244 -14.09 -10.75 16.07
N VAL A 245 -13.01 -10.30 15.42
CA VAL A 245 -11.63 -10.75 15.69
C VAL A 245 -10.88 -9.72 16.53
N SER A 246 -10.96 -8.45 16.14
CA SER A 246 -10.24 -7.35 16.80
C SER A 246 -10.93 -6.00 16.54
N THR A 247 -10.70 -5.05 17.44
CA THR A 247 -10.96 -3.61 17.24
C THR A 247 -9.78 -2.84 17.81
N ARG A 248 -9.14 -1.98 17.01
CA ARG A 248 -7.93 -1.26 17.41
C ARG A 248 -7.91 0.15 16.81
N PRO A 249 -7.28 1.13 17.49
CA PRO A 249 -6.92 2.38 16.84
C PRO A 249 -6.05 2.12 15.61
N THR A 250 -6.31 2.83 14.51
CA THR A 250 -5.54 2.69 13.26
C THR A 250 -4.06 2.99 13.50
N ALA A 251 -3.75 4.05 14.26
CA ALA A 251 -2.38 4.44 14.62
C ALA A 251 -1.62 3.40 15.47
N GLN A 252 -2.31 2.40 16.03
CA GLN A 252 -1.69 1.30 16.78
C GLN A 252 -1.73 -0.02 16.00
N SER A 253 -2.06 0.05 14.71
CA SER A 253 -2.23 -1.10 13.84
C SER A 253 -1.23 -1.04 12.70
N THR A 254 -0.75 -2.19 12.25
CA THR A 254 0.03 -2.30 11.02
C THR A 254 -0.77 -3.03 9.96
N MET A 255 -0.56 -2.68 8.69
CA MET A 255 -1.23 -3.35 7.57
C MET A 255 -1.01 -4.87 7.62
N ARG A 256 0.23 -5.30 7.89
CA ARG A 256 0.59 -6.72 8.07
C ARG A 256 -0.22 -7.40 9.16
N GLN A 257 -0.43 -6.75 10.30
CA GLN A 257 -1.22 -7.30 11.40
C GLN A 257 -2.70 -7.44 11.00
N VAL A 258 -3.28 -6.39 10.40
CA VAL A 258 -4.67 -6.38 9.96
C VAL A 258 -4.92 -7.49 8.93
N VAL A 259 -4.03 -7.65 7.96
CA VAL A 259 -4.04 -8.74 6.98
C VAL A 259 -4.02 -10.10 7.68
N ARG A 260 -3.13 -10.29 8.67
CA ARG A 260 -3.05 -11.54 9.44
C ARG A 260 -4.34 -11.84 10.19
N GLU A 261 -4.96 -10.83 10.80
CA GLU A 261 -6.23 -10.95 11.50
C GLU A 261 -7.37 -11.30 10.53
N MET A 262 -7.37 -10.73 9.32
CA MET A 262 -8.36 -10.99 8.27
C MET A 262 -8.29 -12.42 7.73
N ILE A 263 -7.09 -12.91 7.41
CA ILE A 263 -6.88 -14.21 6.76
C ILE A 263 -6.69 -15.36 7.78
N GLY A 264 -6.32 -15.04 9.01
CA GLY A 264 -6.17 -16.03 10.08
C GLY A 264 -5.01 -17.01 9.93
N HIS A 265 -3.99 -16.68 9.12
CA HIS A 265 -2.82 -17.54 8.97
C HIS A 265 -1.88 -17.42 10.18
N SER A 266 -1.38 -18.59 10.64
CA SER A 266 -0.48 -18.71 11.79
C SER A 266 0.88 -18.02 11.52
N PRO A 267 1.65 -17.70 12.58
CA PRO A 267 3.02 -17.18 12.48
C PRO A 267 3.97 -17.99 11.57
N ASP A 268 3.60 -19.21 11.19
CA ASP A 268 4.39 -20.13 10.35
C ASP A 268 4.59 -19.61 8.91
N VAL A 269 3.67 -18.77 8.40
CA VAL A 269 3.82 -18.14 7.08
C VAL A 269 4.91 -17.04 7.11
N GLU A 270 5.07 -16.37 8.25
CA GLU A 270 6.14 -15.40 8.46
C GLU A 270 7.51 -16.11 8.64
N ALA A 271 7.52 -17.31 9.23
CA ALA A 271 8.73 -18.14 9.28
C ALA A 271 9.17 -18.61 7.88
N ARG A 272 8.21 -18.81 6.95
CA ARG A 272 8.51 -19.12 5.53
C ARG A 272 9.04 -17.93 4.71
N ARG A 273 8.85 -16.67 5.14
CA ARG A 273 9.48 -15.48 4.50
C ARG A 273 11.00 -15.58 4.47
N ILE A 274 11.60 -16.30 5.42
CA ILE A 274 13.06 -16.38 5.60
C ILE A 274 13.67 -17.55 4.78
N ALA A 275 12.86 -18.47 4.27
CA ALA A 275 13.33 -19.72 3.68
C ALA A 275 13.41 -19.74 2.14
N THR A 276 12.96 -18.70 1.43
CA THR A 276 13.13 -18.59 -0.03
C THR A 276 14.47 -17.94 -0.40
N GLY A 277 15.55 -18.53 0.09
CA GLY A 277 16.81 -18.51 -0.67
C GLY A 277 16.67 -19.40 -1.90
N PRO A 278 17.57 -19.31 -2.91
CA PRO A 278 17.51 -20.21 -4.07
C PRO A 278 17.40 -21.63 -3.56
N ALA A 279 16.35 -22.34 -3.98
CA ALA A 279 16.12 -23.71 -3.59
C ALA A 279 17.43 -24.48 -3.80
N LYS A 280 17.94 -25.15 -2.75
CA LYS A 280 19.16 -25.98 -2.81
C LYS A 280 19.03 -27.21 -3.75
N ARG A 281 18.08 -27.20 -4.69
CA ARG A 281 17.82 -28.26 -5.67
C ARG A 281 17.32 -27.64 -6.97
N GLY A 282 18.19 -27.55 -7.97
CA GLY A 282 17.79 -27.40 -9.38
C GLY A 282 18.79 -26.61 -10.20
N GLY A 283 19.52 -27.29 -11.10
CA GLY A 283 20.20 -26.78 -12.32
C GLY A 283 21.09 -25.54 -12.21
N THR A 284 22.32 -25.60 -12.75
CA THR A 284 23.16 -24.40 -12.92
C THR A 284 22.63 -23.43 -14.00
N THR A 285 21.71 -23.89 -14.86
CA THR A 285 21.16 -23.10 -15.97
C THR A 285 19.91 -22.33 -15.54
N PRO A 286 19.85 -20.99 -15.74
CA PRO A 286 18.65 -20.21 -15.50
C PRO A 286 17.48 -20.68 -16.37
N ASN A 287 16.26 -20.62 -15.81
CA ASN A 287 15.04 -20.90 -16.55
C ASN A 287 14.72 -19.78 -17.54
N VAL A 288 15.06 -18.53 -17.19
CA VAL A 288 15.03 -17.37 -18.09
C VAL A 288 16.38 -16.67 -18.02
N ARG A 289 16.97 -16.37 -19.16
CA ARG A 289 18.17 -15.53 -19.27
C ARG A 289 17.95 -14.54 -20.41
N VAL A 290 18.05 -13.27 -20.09
CA VAL A 290 17.94 -12.14 -21.01
C VAL A 290 19.31 -11.47 -21.06
N THR A 291 19.85 -11.29 -22.27
CA THR A 291 21.20 -10.76 -22.47
C THR A 291 21.21 -9.58 -23.43
N LYS A 292 21.92 -8.52 -23.06
CA LYS A 292 22.10 -7.26 -23.79
C LYS A 292 20.77 -6.72 -24.30
N ALA A 293 19.71 -6.88 -23.52
CA ALA A 293 18.37 -6.54 -23.95
C ALA A 293 18.17 -5.05 -24.01
N ARG A 294 17.53 -4.60 -25.09
CA ARG A 294 17.02 -3.24 -25.22
C ARG A 294 15.53 -3.31 -25.50
N LEU A 295 14.73 -2.63 -24.68
CA LEU A 295 13.28 -2.53 -24.88
C LEU A 295 12.94 -1.48 -25.94
N ARG A 296 13.80 -0.46 -26.08
CA ARG A 296 13.76 0.53 -27.16
C ARG A 296 15.14 0.70 -27.75
N SER A 297 15.25 1.12 -29.00
CA SER A 297 16.55 1.27 -29.69
C SER A 297 17.55 2.16 -28.96
N ARG A 298 17.07 3.13 -28.16
CA ARG A 298 17.91 4.06 -27.38
C ARG A 298 18.05 3.70 -25.89
N SER A 299 17.35 2.68 -25.38
CA SER A 299 17.47 2.29 -23.98
C SER A 299 18.83 1.67 -23.71
N GLU A 300 19.36 1.82 -22.50
CA GLU A 300 20.58 1.12 -22.09
C GLU A 300 20.38 -0.40 -22.13
N PRO A 301 21.41 -1.18 -22.51
CA PRO A 301 21.32 -2.63 -22.51
C PRO A 301 21.37 -3.14 -21.06
N PHE A 302 20.58 -4.16 -20.75
CA PHE A 302 20.61 -4.82 -19.45
C PHE A 302 20.56 -6.34 -19.58
N ASP A 303 20.99 -7.01 -18.52
CA ASP A 303 20.98 -8.45 -18.38
C ASP A 303 20.09 -8.83 -17.19
N ILE A 304 19.28 -9.88 -17.35
CA ILE A 304 18.55 -10.49 -16.24
C ILE A 304 18.63 -12.01 -16.33
N GLU A 305 18.65 -12.66 -15.18
CA GLU A 305 18.53 -14.11 -15.06
C GLU A 305 17.43 -14.44 -14.05
N VAL A 306 16.72 -15.54 -14.26
CA VAL A 306 15.75 -16.08 -13.31
C VAL A 306 16.10 -17.55 -13.08
N SER A 307 16.53 -17.86 -11.87
CA SER A 307 16.97 -19.20 -11.49
C SER A 307 15.79 -20.16 -11.27
N PRO A 308 16.00 -21.48 -11.39
CA PRO A 308 15.00 -22.47 -10.99
C PRO A 308 14.55 -22.26 -9.54
N GLY A 309 13.24 -22.31 -9.30
CA GLY A 309 12.63 -22.11 -7.98
C GLY A 309 12.60 -20.66 -7.49
N GLU A 310 13.05 -19.70 -8.30
CA GLU A 310 13.10 -18.29 -7.92
C GLU A 310 11.77 -17.57 -8.20
N ILE A 311 11.35 -16.71 -7.26
CA ILE A 311 10.29 -15.72 -7.46
C ILE A 311 10.96 -14.34 -7.54
N VAL A 312 10.98 -13.76 -8.75
CA VAL A 312 11.56 -12.44 -9.04
C VAL A 312 10.47 -11.42 -9.30
N GLY A 313 10.50 -10.32 -8.56
CA GLY A 313 9.65 -9.17 -8.80
C GLY A 313 10.21 -8.26 -9.89
N LEU A 314 9.37 -7.70 -10.75
CA LEU A 314 9.71 -6.55 -11.60
C LEU A 314 8.84 -5.37 -11.18
N VAL A 315 9.44 -4.22 -10.94
CA VAL A 315 8.73 -3.01 -10.52
C VAL A 315 9.24 -1.80 -11.29
N GLY A 316 8.37 -0.83 -11.57
CA GLY A 316 8.72 0.43 -12.20
C GLY A 316 7.49 1.30 -12.36
N LEU A 317 7.68 2.58 -12.65
CA LEU A 317 6.57 3.46 -13.06
C LEU A 317 5.94 2.97 -14.37
N GLU A 318 4.72 3.41 -14.66
CA GLU A 318 4.06 3.09 -15.92
C GLU A 318 4.96 3.49 -17.10
N GLY A 319 5.16 2.57 -18.04
CA GLY A 319 6.05 2.77 -19.18
C GLY A 319 7.55 2.63 -18.89
N ALA A 320 7.96 2.25 -17.67
CA ALA A 320 9.38 2.09 -17.33
C ALA A 320 10.05 0.83 -17.91
N GLY A 321 9.30 -0.08 -18.54
CA GLY A 321 9.86 -1.22 -19.29
C GLY A 321 9.57 -2.60 -18.69
N HIS A 322 9.17 -2.69 -17.42
CA HIS A 322 9.00 -3.98 -16.72
C HIS A 322 7.89 -4.86 -17.34
N VAL A 323 6.74 -4.27 -17.70
CA VAL A 323 5.66 -5.00 -18.43
C VAL A 323 6.13 -5.38 -19.83
N GLN A 324 6.81 -4.47 -20.54
CA GLN A 324 7.32 -4.72 -21.90
C GLN A 324 8.33 -5.88 -21.93
N LEU A 325 9.15 -6.01 -20.88
CA LEU A 325 10.06 -7.15 -20.75
C LEU A 325 9.28 -8.46 -20.54
N MET A 326 8.26 -8.47 -19.68
CA MET A 326 7.42 -9.65 -19.49
C MET A 326 6.72 -10.07 -20.78
N GLU A 327 6.17 -9.10 -21.53
CA GLU A 327 5.59 -9.32 -22.87
C GLU A 327 6.61 -9.89 -23.86
N ALA A 328 7.86 -9.43 -23.81
CA ALA A 328 8.93 -9.94 -24.66
C ALA A 328 9.32 -11.37 -24.31
N ILE A 329 9.38 -11.72 -23.02
CA ILE A 329 9.61 -13.10 -22.56
C ILE A 329 8.48 -14.02 -23.02
N PHE A 330 7.23 -13.54 -23.06
CA PHE A 330 6.08 -14.31 -23.55
C PHE A 330 5.91 -14.29 -25.07
N GLY A 331 6.76 -13.58 -25.82
CA GLY A 331 6.67 -13.50 -27.28
C GLY A 331 5.46 -12.71 -27.80
N VAL A 332 4.89 -11.82 -26.99
CA VAL A 332 3.84 -10.86 -27.41
C VAL A 332 4.45 -9.77 -28.30
N ARG A 333 5.70 -9.40 -28.02
CA ARG A 333 6.47 -8.41 -28.77
C ARG A 333 7.95 -8.77 -28.79
N PRO A 334 8.73 -8.34 -29.80
CA PRO A 334 10.16 -8.55 -29.80
C PRO A 334 10.89 -7.52 -28.92
N LEU A 335 12.10 -7.88 -28.47
CA LEU A 335 13.10 -6.91 -28.00
C LEU A 335 13.58 -6.05 -29.18
N ALA A 336 14.02 -4.82 -28.91
CA ALA A 336 14.68 -3.99 -29.91
C ALA A 336 16.10 -4.50 -30.24
N ALA A 337 16.79 -5.05 -29.24
CA ALA A 337 18.07 -5.75 -29.38
C ALA A 337 18.27 -6.72 -28.21
N GLY A 338 19.24 -7.62 -28.33
CA GLY A 338 19.56 -8.64 -27.33
C GLY A 338 18.86 -9.97 -27.56
N GLU A 339 18.98 -10.88 -26.60
CA GLU A 339 18.47 -12.25 -26.72
C GLU A 339 17.84 -12.76 -25.42
N ILE A 340 16.73 -13.47 -25.55
CA ILE A 340 16.07 -14.22 -24.49
C ILE A 340 16.29 -15.71 -24.74
N THR A 341 16.78 -16.41 -23.73
CA THR A 341 16.94 -17.87 -23.73
C THR A 341 16.14 -18.47 -22.60
N ILE A 342 15.50 -19.61 -22.88
CA ILE A 342 14.57 -20.27 -21.96
C ILE A 342 15.09 -21.67 -21.70
N ARG A 343 15.42 -21.98 -20.44
CA ARG A 343 16.06 -23.25 -20.03
C ARG A 343 17.31 -23.59 -20.85
N GLY A 344 18.08 -22.57 -21.24
CA GLY A 344 19.25 -22.71 -22.10
C GLY A 344 18.94 -23.00 -23.58
N MET A 345 17.67 -23.00 -24.01
CA MET A 345 17.30 -23.08 -25.43
C MET A 345 17.45 -21.70 -26.07
N GLY A 346 18.31 -21.62 -27.10
CA GLY A 346 18.93 -20.41 -27.63
C GLY A 346 18.12 -19.62 -28.67
N HIS A 347 16.84 -19.33 -28.41
CA HIS A 347 16.16 -18.31 -29.21
C HIS A 347 15.01 -17.62 -28.48
N SER A 348 14.87 -16.32 -28.73
CA SER A 348 13.76 -15.52 -28.21
C SER A 348 12.42 -16.01 -28.78
N PRO A 349 11.38 -16.22 -27.96
CA PRO A 349 10.05 -16.58 -28.45
C PRO A 349 9.53 -15.50 -29.42
N ARG A 350 9.07 -15.90 -30.61
CA ARG A 350 8.52 -14.99 -31.64
C ARG A 350 6.99 -14.92 -31.65
N SER A 351 6.33 -15.70 -30.79
CA SER A 351 4.89 -15.73 -30.61
C SER A 351 4.54 -16.31 -29.25
N THR A 352 3.34 -16.04 -28.77
CA THR A 352 2.79 -16.63 -27.53
C THR A 352 2.70 -18.15 -27.61
N THR A 353 2.34 -18.71 -28.78
CA THR A 353 2.37 -20.16 -29.03
C THR A 353 3.77 -20.74 -28.86
N ALA A 354 4.81 -20.07 -29.37
CA ALA A 354 6.19 -20.51 -29.20
C ALA A 354 6.62 -20.44 -27.73
N ALA A 355 6.23 -19.40 -26.99
CA ALA A 355 6.51 -19.28 -25.57
C ALA A 355 5.85 -20.41 -24.75
N VAL A 356 4.58 -20.73 -25.04
CA VAL A 356 3.86 -21.84 -24.40
C VAL A 356 4.52 -23.18 -24.71
N ALA A 357 4.96 -23.41 -25.95
CA ALA A 357 5.69 -24.62 -26.33
C ALA A 357 7.05 -24.77 -25.60
N LEU A 358 7.69 -23.64 -25.25
CA LEU A 358 8.91 -23.59 -24.44
C LEU A 358 8.65 -23.73 -22.93
N GLY A 359 7.39 -23.89 -22.52
CA GLY A 359 7.00 -24.08 -21.12
C GLY A 359 6.80 -22.78 -20.35
N ILE A 360 6.50 -21.67 -21.02
CA ILE A 360 6.17 -20.38 -20.40
C ILE A 360 4.66 -20.19 -20.37
N ALA A 361 4.13 -19.73 -19.23
CA ALA A 361 2.74 -19.30 -19.11
C ALA A 361 2.68 -17.84 -18.65
N MET A 362 1.65 -17.10 -19.08
CA MET A 362 1.44 -15.70 -18.67
C MET A 362 0.01 -15.46 -18.21
N VAL A 363 -0.15 -14.99 -16.98
CA VAL A 363 -1.41 -14.45 -16.46
C VAL A 363 -1.42 -12.94 -16.70
N PRO A 364 -2.32 -12.40 -17.56
CA PRO A 364 -2.39 -10.98 -17.84
C PRO A 364 -3.08 -10.20 -16.70
N ALA A 365 -2.85 -8.88 -16.66
CA ALA A 365 -3.44 -7.97 -15.67
C ALA A 365 -4.96 -7.80 -15.85
N ASP A 366 -5.45 -7.66 -17.09
CA ASP A 366 -6.88 -7.63 -17.37
C ASP A 366 -7.43 -9.04 -17.64
N ARG A 367 -7.98 -9.65 -16.60
CA ARG A 367 -8.60 -10.97 -16.73
C ARG A 367 -9.86 -10.99 -17.60
N ARG A 368 -10.57 -9.87 -17.79
CA ARG A 368 -11.86 -9.83 -18.50
C ARG A 368 -11.66 -9.70 -20.00
N THR A 369 -10.72 -8.86 -20.43
CA THR A 369 -10.46 -8.65 -21.86
C THR A 369 -9.45 -9.65 -22.39
N ASP A 370 -8.39 -9.93 -21.61
CA ASP A 370 -7.21 -10.64 -22.12
C ASP A 370 -7.05 -12.04 -21.52
N GLY A 371 -7.78 -12.33 -20.44
CA GLY A 371 -7.66 -13.57 -19.68
C GLY A 371 -8.76 -14.60 -19.95
N LEU A 372 -10.02 -14.27 -19.70
CA LEU A 372 -11.12 -15.24 -19.52
C LEU A 372 -12.17 -15.14 -20.61
N MET A 373 -12.70 -16.31 -21.01
CA MET A 373 -13.88 -16.42 -21.87
C MET A 373 -15.11 -16.42 -20.94
N LEU A 374 -15.57 -15.24 -20.52
CA LEU A 374 -16.56 -15.07 -19.43
C LEU A 374 -17.89 -15.81 -19.66
N ASN A 375 -18.29 -15.98 -20.93
CA ASN A 375 -19.53 -16.67 -21.30
C ASN A 375 -19.38 -18.19 -21.43
N GLN A 376 -18.16 -18.72 -21.34
CA GLN A 376 -17.87 -20.15 -21.33
C GLN A 376 -17.76 -20.67 -19.89
N ASP A 377 -17.83 -21.99 -19.74
CA ASP A 377 -17.70 -22.64 -18.43
C ASP A 377 -16.23 -22.76 -17.97
N ILE A 378 -16.05 -23.27 -16.74
CA ILE A 378 -14.72 -23.44 -16.15
C ILE A 378 -13.89 -24.47 -16.95
N VAL A 379 -14.51 -25.52 -17.47
CA VAL A 379 -13.82 -26.58 -18.23
C VAL A 379 -13.22 -26.01 -19.51
N ASP A 380 -14.03 -25.30 -20.30
CA ASP A 380 -13.58 -24.69 -21.54
C ASP A 380 -12.47 -23.67 -21.28
N ASN A 381 -12.65 -22.83 -20.25
CA ASN A 381 -11.64 -21.88 -19.84
C ASN A 381 -10.33 -22.56 -19.42
N MET A 382 -10.35 -23.61 -18.61
CA MET A 382 -9.12 -24.22 -18.08
C MET A 382 -8.41 -25.12 -19.09
N SER A 383 -9.14 -25.72 -20.04
CA SER A 383 -8.59 -26.69 -20.99
C SER A 383 -8.12 -26.08 -22.31
N HIS A 384 -8.49 -24.83 -22.62
CA HIS A 384 -8.21 -24.20 -23.91
C HIS A 384 -6.72 -24.24 -24.32
N VAL A 385 -5.80 -23.94 -23.40
CA VAL A 385 -4.36 -23.90 -23.70
C VAL A 385 -3.81 -25.30 -23.98
N THR A 386 -4.18 -26.29 -23.16
CA THR A 386 -3.72 -27.67 -23.31
C THR A 386 -4.30 -28.36 -24.53
N ALA A 387 -5.57 -28.08 -24.87
CA ALA A 387 -6.26 -28.63 -26.02
C ALA A 387 -5.83 -27.95 -27.33
N GLY A 388 -5.87 -26.63 -27.39
CA GLY A 388 -5.70 -25.86 -28.63
C GLY A 388 -4.24 -25.55 -28.98
N VAL A 389 -3.41 -25.16 -28.00
CA VAL A 389 -2.04 -24.68 -28.26
C VAL A 389 -1.03 -25.83 -28.23
N LEU A 390 -1.12 -26.70 -27.23
CA LEU A 390 -0.15 -27.78 -27.04
C LEU A 390 -0.53 -29.09 -27.73
N GLY A 391 -1.79 -29.25 -28.18
CA GLY A 391 -2.28 -30.48 -28.80
C GLY A 391 -2.19 -31.73 -27.91
N ARG A 392 -1.89 -31.57 -26.60
CA ARG A 392 -1.59 -32.65 -25.65
C ARG A 392 -2.80 -33.54 -25.35
N LEU A 393 -4.00 -33.08 -25.68
CA LEU A 393 -5.25 -33.83 -25.52
C LEU A 393 -5.68 -34.60 -26.79
N GLY A 394 -4.95 -34.46 -27.90
CA GLY A 394 -5.21 -35.14 -29.18
C GLY A 394 -6.47 -34.68 -29.91
N PHE A 395 -6.66 -35.14 -31.17
CA PHE A 395 -7.82 -34.81 -32.03
C PHE A 395 -9.17 -35.34 -31.50
N TRP A 396 -9.14 -36.25 -30.52
CA TRP A 396 -10.33 -36.85 -29.91
C TRP A 396 -10.60 -36.19 -28.55
N LEU A 397 -11.36 -35.10 -28.58
CA LEU A 397 -11.96 -34.40 -27.43
C LEU A 397 -12.66 -35.39 -26.48
N ARG A 398 -11.92 -35.95 -25.52
CA ARG A 398 -12.54 -36.67 -24.40
C ARG A 398 -12.97 -35.62 -23.38
N GLN A 399 -14.18 -35.08 -23.54
CA GLN A 399 -14.83 -34.17 -22.58
C GLN A 399 -14.64 -34.65 -21.12
N ARG A 400 -14.69 -35.97 -20.91
CA ARG A 400 -14.47 -36.61 -19.60
C ARG A 400 -13.06 -36.46 -19.03
N SER A 401 -12.00 -36.36 -19.84
CA SER A 401 -10.64 -36.09 -19.35
C SER A 401 -10.46 -34.61 -19.02
N MET A 402 -11.02 -33.71 -19.82
CA MET A 402 -11.00 -32.26 -19.55
C MET A 402 -11.73 -31.93 -18.24
N ILE A 403 -12.93 -32.48 -18.04
CA ILE A 403 -13.69 -32.33 -16.79
C ILE A 403 -12.87 -32.84 -15.61
N ARG A 404 -12.31 -34.06 -15.68
CA ARG A 404 -11.52 -34.64 -14.57
C ARG A 404 -10.27 -33.82 -14.24
N ALA A 405 -9.57 -33.32 -15.25
CA ALA A 405 -8.40 -32.46 -15.06
C ALA A 405 -8.79 -31.12 -14.41
N THR A 406 -9.86 -30.51 -14.91
CA THR A 406 -10.45 -29.28 -14.36
C THR A 406 -10.89 -29.46 -12.91
N GLU A 407 -11.58 -30.56 -12.58
CA GLU A 407 -12.05 -30.85 -11.22
C GLU A 407 -10.91 -31.19 -10.26
N ARG A 408 -9.85 -31.85 -10.74
CA ARG A 408 -8.64 -32.06 -9.95
C ARG A 408 -7.99 -30.71 -9.62
N ARG A 409 -7.76 -29.88 -10.64
CA ARG A 409 -7.15 -28.56 -10.46
C ARG A 409 -8.02 -27.62 -9.62
N GLY A 410 -9.33 -27.65 -9.83
CA GLY A 410 -10.28 -26.88 -9.04
C GLY A 410 -10.25 -27.25 -7.56
N ARG A 411 -10.08 -28.54 -7.22
CA ARG A 411 -9.86 -28.96 -5.83
C ARG A 411 -8.53 -28.46 -5.26
N GLU A 412 -7.45 -28.52 -6.03
CA GLU A 412 -6.12 -28.02 -5.60
C GLU A 412 -6.09 -26.50 -5.34
N MET A 413 -7.01 -25.76 -5.97
CA MET A 413 -7.14 -24.30 -5.86
C MET A 413 -8.34 -23.86 -4.99
N ASN A 414 -9.04 -24.80 -4.34
CA ASN A 414 -10.27 -24.53 -3.59
C ASN A 414 -11.33 -23.73 -4.38
N LEU A 415 -11.57 -24.09 -5.64
CA LEU A 415 -12.65 -23.48 -6.44
C LEU A 415 -14.01 -23.89 -5.90
N THR A 416 -14.78 -22.91 -5.42
CA THR A 416 -16.13 -23.10 -4.85
C THR A 416 -17.23 -22.99 -5.91
N ALA A 417 -17.08 -23.72 -7.02
CA ALA A 417 -18.07 -23.79 -8.08
C ALA A 417 -17.99 -25.12 -8.85
N ALA A 418 -19.12 -25.55 -9.43
CA ALA A 418 -19.12 -26.70 -10.33
C ALA A 418 -18.37 -26.35 -11.63
N SER A 419 -17.67 -27.33 -12.20
CA SER A 419 -16.87 -27.16 -13.43
C SER A 419 -17.70 -26.70 -14.64
N SER A 420 -19.00 -27.01 -14.67
CA SER A 420 -19.96 -26.56 -15.69
C SER A 420 -20.48 -25.13 -15.50
N THR A 421 -20.05 -24.42 -14.46
CA THR A 421 -20.53 -23.06 -14.17
C THR A 421 -19.90 -22.05 -15.14
N ALA A 422 -20.69 -21.14 -15.69
CA ALA A 422 -20.17 -20.05 -16.51
C ALA A 422 -19.26 -19.12 -15.67
N VAL A 423 -18.10 -18.75 -16.21
CA VAL A 423 -17.09 -17.97 -15.47
C VAL A 423 -17.61 -16.60 -15.02
N ARG A 424 -18.49 -15.97 -15.79
CA ARG A 424 -19.15 -14.70 -15.41
C ARG A 424 -19.92 -14.75 -14.08
N ALA A 425 -20.39 -15.93 -13.67
CA ALA A 425 -21.15 -16.12 -12.44
C ALA A 425 -20.26 -16.30 -11.20
N LEU A 426 -18.94 -16.37 -11.38
CA LEU A 426 -17.97 -16.56 -10.31
C LEU A 426 -17.57 -15.21 -9.68
N SER A 427 -17.19 -15.24 -8.40
CA SER A 427 -16.53 -14.10 -7.73
C SER A 427 -15.20 -13.77 -8.39
N GLY A 428 -14.70 -12.54 -8.21
CA GLY A 428 -13.42 -12.10 -8.76
C GLY A 428 -12.24 -13.03 -8.41
N GLY A 429 -12.16 -13.49 -7.16
CA GLY A 429 -11.14 -14.45 -6.73
C GLY A 429 -11.27 -15.82 -7.41
N ASN A 430 -12.49 -16.35 -7.57
CA ASN A 430 -12.70 -17.61 -8.29
C ASN A 430 -12.43 -17.47 -9.79
N GLN A 431 -12.79 -16.34 -10.41
CA GLN A 431 -12.40 -16.03 -11.80
C GLN A 431 -10.88 -16.07 -11.96
N GLN A 432 -10.16 -15.46 -11.02
CA GLN A 432 -8.70 -15.42 -11.05
C GLN A 432 -8.08 -16.81 -10.88
N LYS A 433 -8.60 -17.63 -9.97
CA LYS A 433 -8.19 -19.04 -9.81
C LYS A 433 -8.42 -19.85 -11.08
N VAL A 434 -9.53 -19.64 -11.79
CA VAL A 434 -9.79 -20.29 -13.10
C VAL A 434 -8.73 -19.87 -14.13
N LEU A 435 -8.39 -18.58 -14.20
CA LEU A 435 -7.37 -18.06 -15.10
C LEU A 435 -5.98 -18.65 -14.80
N ILE A 436 -5.56 -18.64 -13.53
CA ILE A 436 -4.29 -19.24 -13.10
C ILE A 436 -4.32 -20.75 -13.37
N GLY A 437 -5.42 -21.43 -13.07
CA GLY A 437 -5.60 -22.85 -13.29
C GLY A 437 -5.45 -23.27 -14.75
N ARG A 438 -5.97 -22.49 -15.70
CA ARG A 438 -5.75 -22.70 -17.15
C ARG A 438 -4.26 -22.81 -17.47
N TRP A 439 -3.48 -21.89 -16.93
CA TRP A 439 -2.04 -21.82 -17.18
C TRP A 439 -1.28 -22.92 -16.47
N LEU A 440 -1.68 -23.29 -15.25
CA LEU A 440 -1.08 -24.42 -14.53
C LEU A 440 -1.38 -25.78 -15.18
N GLU A 441 -2.53 -25.93 -15.85
CA GLU A 441 -2.83 -27.15 -16.63
C GLU A 441 -1.88 -27.34 -17.82
N ALA A 442 -1.31 -26.26 -18.36
CA ALA A 442 -0.28 -26.34 -19.40
C ALA A 442 1.06 -26.90 -18.90
N ASP A 443 1.19 -27.10 -17.58
CA ASP A 443 2.39 -27.58 -16.89
C ASP A 443 3.65 -26.76 -17.23
N PRO A 444 3.64 -25.43 -16.96
CA PRO A 444 4.74 -24.55 -17.31
C PRO A 444 5.93 -24.70 -16.34
N GLU A 445 7.10 -24.31 -16.82
CA GLU A 445 8.36 -24.20 -16.08
C GLU A 445 8.61 -22.76 -15.60
N VAL A 446 8.07 -21.80 -16.35
CA VAL A 446 8.12 -20.36 -16.03
C VAL A 446 6.71 -19.81 -16.02
N LEU A 447 6.33 -19.19 -14.90
CA LEU A 447 5.05 -18.52 -14.75
C LEU A 447 5.26 -17.01 -14.65
N LEU A 448 4.72 -16.28 -15.62
CA LEU A 448 4.71 -14.82 -15.66
C LEU A 448 3.37 -14.34 -15.10
N LEU A 449 3.40 -13.57 -14.02
CA LEU A 449 2.23 -13.08 -13.33
C LEU A 449 2.21 -11.55 -13.39
N ASN A 450 1.27 -11.00 -14.16
CA ASN A 450 1.06 -9.56 -14.25
C ASN A 450 -0.19 -9.18 -13.45
N ASP A 451 -0.02 -8.49 -12.32
CA ASP A 451 -1.09 -8.08 -11.42
C ASP A 451 -2.08 -9.22 -11.09
N PRO A 452 -1.61 -10.41 -10.67
CA PRO A 452 -2.44 -11.60 -10.58
C PRO A 452 -3.50 -11.53 -9.47
N THR A 453 -3.50 -10.50 -8.64
CA THR A 453 -4.38 -10.29 -7.49
C THR A 453 -5.29 -9.07 -7.66
N ARG A 454 -5.24 -8.39 -8.81
CA ARG A 454 -6.02 -7.17 -9.06
C ARG A 454 -7.52 -7.43 -8.94
N GLY A 455 -8.21 -6.68 -8.08
CA GLY A 455 -9.65 -6.84 -7.86
C GLY A 455 -10.02 -8.23 -7.32
N VAL A 456 -9.14 -8.81 -6.50
CA VAL A 456 -9.33 -10.04 -5.73
C VAL A 456 -9.30 -9.67 -4.24
N ASP A 457 -10.16 -10.28 -3.44
CA ASP A 457 -10.19 -10.03 -2.00
C ASP A 457 -8.97 -10.61 -1.28
N VAL A 458 -8.73 -10.12 -0.06
CA VAL A 458 -7.55 -10.45 0.75
C VAL A 458 -7.41 -11.96 1.06
N GLY A 459 -8.52 -12.68 1.19
CA GLY A 459 -8.49 -14.13 1.44
C GLY A 459 -8.07 -14.91 0.19
N ALA A 460 -8.68 -14.60 -0.95
CA ALA A 460 -8.29 -15.18 -2.22
C ALA A 460 -6.85 -14.80 -2.62
N LYS A 461 -6.34 -13.61 -2.24
CA LYS A 461 -4.92 -13.26 -2.39
C LYS A 461 -4.00 -14.23 -1.65
N ALA A 462 -4.31 -14.57 -0.41
CA ALA A 462 -3.53 -15.52 0.39
C ALA A 462 -3.42 -16.89 -0.28
N GLU A 463 -4.53 -17.38 -0.84
CA GLU A 463 -4.54 -18.64 -1.58
C GLU A 463 -3.70 -18.58 -2.85
N ILE A 464 -3.73 -17.45 -3.58
CA ILE A 464 -2.87 -17.22 -4.74
C ILE A 464 -1.40 -17.18 -4.32
N TYR A 465 -1.06 -16.53 -3.21
CA TYR A 465 0.31 -16.49 -2.69
C TYR A 465 0.84 -17.89 -2.39
N GLU A 466 0.04 -18.73 -1.75
CA GLU A 466 0.43 -20.10 -1.45
C GLU A 466 0.56 -20.95 -2.72
N LEU A 467 -0.28 -20.73 -3.73
CA LEU A 467 -0.13 -21.36 -5.04
C LEU A 467 1.19 -20.97 -5.71
N VAL A 468 1.53 -19.67 -5.70
CA VAL A 468 2.78 -19.15 -6.28
C VAL A 468 3.99 -19.72 -5.56
N ARG A 469 3.98 -19.75 -4.21
CA ARG A 469 5.06 -20.35 -3.42
C ARG A 469 5.23 -21.84 -3.71
N ARG A 470 4.14 -22.62 -3.69
CA ARG A 470 4.21 -24.06 -4.02
C ARG A 470 4.73 -24.32 -5.43
N PHE A 471 4.38 -23.47 -6.40
CA PHE A 471 4.91 -23.56 -7.75
C PHE A 471 6.43 -23.34 -7.77
N ALA A 472 6.93 -22.33 -7.05
CA ALA A 472 8.36 -22.08 -6.91
C ALA A 472 9.10 -23.19 -6.14
N GLU A 473 8.51 -23.71 -5.06
CA GLU A 473 9.05 -24.83 -4.26
C GLU A 473 9.24 -26.11 -5.09
N GLN A 474 8.52 -26.26 -6.20
CA GLN A 474 8.68 -27.36 -7.17
C GLN A 474 9.89 -27.16 -8.11
N GLY A 475 10.72 -26.12 -7.90
CA GLY A 475 11.88 -25.80 -8.73
C GLY A 475 11.55 -25.01 -10.00
N ARG A 476 10.31 -24.52 -10.13
CA ARG A 476 9.84 -23.72 -11.26
C ARG A 476 10.02 -22.23 -10.97
N SER A 477 10.10 -21.41 -12.01
CA SER A 477 10.40 -19.98 -11.83
C SER A 477 9.17 -19.11 -11.98
N VAL A 478 9.12 -18.03 -11.21
CA VAL A 478 8.04 -17.04 -11.26
C VAL A 478 8.63 -15.66 -11.51
N VAL A 479 8.06 -14.95 -12.49
CA VAL A 479 8.29 -13.52 -12.69
C VAL A 479 7.01 -12.80 -12.33
N PHE A 480 7.10 -11.83 -11.43
CA PHE A 480 5.95 -11.24 -10.75
C PHE A 480 5.92 -9.72 -10.91
N ILE A 481 4.80 -9.18 -11.37
CA ILE A 481 4.50 -7.74 -11.38
C ILE A 481 3.25 -7.55 -10.52
N SER A 482 3.27 -6.56 -9.64
CA SER A 482 2.11 -6.17 -8.84
C SER A 482 2.09 -4.66 -8.65
N THR A 483 0.89 -4.11 -8.67
CA THR A 483 0.57 -2.72 -8.31
C THR A 483 0.60 -2.50 -6.80
N GLU A 484 0.60 -3.58 -6.00
CA GLU A 484 0.64 -3.52 -4.54
C GLU A 484 2.04 -3.90 -4.03
N HIS A 485 2.79 -2.92 -3.49
CA HIS A 485 4.18 -3.10 -3.08
C HIS A 485 4.37 -4.21 -2.03
N ILE A 486 3.38 -4.41 -1.17
CA ILE A 486 3.39 -5.40 -0.12
C ILE A 486 3.47 -6.84 -0.66
N GLU A 487 2.96 -7.09 -1.88
CA GLU A 487 2.99 -8.43 -2.48
C GLU A 487 4.43 -8.86 -2.81
N TYR A 488 5.27 -7.91 -3.22
CA TYR A 488 6.69 -8.17 -3.41
C TYR A 488 7.36 -8.57 -2.10
N GLU A 489 7.04 -7.90 -1.00
CA GLU A 489 7.55 -8.23 0.35
C GLU A 489 7.07 -9.63 0.81
N TYR A 490 5.91 -10.09 0.37
CA TYR A 490 5.39 -11.41 0.72
C TYR A 490 5.94 -12.54 -0.15
N LEU A 491 6.22 -12.30 -1.43
CA LEU A 491 6.48 -13.36 -2.41
C LEU A 491 7.89 -13.40 -2.96
N CYS A 492 8.52 -12.24 -3.15
CA CYS A 492 9.73 -12.15 -3.96
C CYS A 492 11.00 -12.33 -3.12
N GLY A 493 11.97 -13.08 -3.64
CA GLY A 493 13.32 -13.14 -3.05
C GLY A 493 14.14 -11.90 -3.40
N ARG A 494 13.86 -11.30 -4.56
CA ARG A 494 14.41 -10.03 -5.02
C ARG A 494 13.46 -9.33 -6.00
N VAL A 495 13.63 -8.03 -6.13
CA VAL A 495 12.85 -7.18 -7.02
C VAL A 495 13.79 -6.37 -7.91
N LEU A 496 13.62 -6.48 -9.22
CA LEU A 496 14.33 -5.68 -10.21
C LEU A 496 13.59 -4.35 -10.43
N VAL A 497 14.31 -3.26 -10.29
CA VAL A 497 13.77 -1.90 -10.42
C VAL A 497 14.02 -1.41 -11.84
N PHE A 498 12.95 -1.06 -12.54
CA PHE A 498 12.97 -0.50 -13.87
C PHE A 498 12.85 1.02 -13.83
N TYR A 499 13.75 1.69 -14.54
CA TYR A 499 13.74 3.14 -14.72
C TYR A 499 14.12 3.46 -16.17
N ARG A 500 13.27 4.21 -16.89
CA ARG A 500 13.52 4.62 -18.29
C ARG A 500 13.92 3.47 -19.24
N ASP A 501 13.12 2.40 -19.28
CA ASP A 501 13.31 1.24 -20.17
C ASP A 501 14.57 0.39 -19.89
N THR A 502 15.24 0.56 -18.74
CA THR A 502 16.38 -0.26 -18.30
C THR A 502 16.24 -0.70 -16.84
N VAL A 503 17.02 -1.70 -16.44
CA VAL A 503 17.15 -2.14 -15.04
C VAL A 503 18.12 -1.21 -14.32
N ALA A 504 17.60 -0.44 -13.37
CA ALA A 504 18.38 0.49 -12.55
C ALA A 504 19.12 -0.19 -11.39
N GLY A 505 18.60 -1.33 -10.92
CA GLY A 505 19.20 -2.11 -9.85
C GLY A 505 18.25 -3.17 -9.31
N GLU A 506 18.64 -3.79 -8.19
CA GLU A 506 17.84 -4.83 -7.53
C GLU A 506 17.75 -4.64 -6.02
N VAL A 507 16.56 -4.91 -5.47
CA VAL A 507 16.26 -4.84 -4.04
C VAL A 507 16.10 -6.27 -3.52
N ARG A 508 16.73 -6.60 -2.39
CA ARG A 508 16.72 -7.98 -1.82
C ARG A 508 16.33 -8.00 -0.36
N GLY A 509 15.77 -9.14 0.07
CA GLY A 509 15.51 -9.43 1.49
C GLY A 509 14.71 -8.34 2.19
N ALA A 510 15.18 -7.89 3.36
CA ALA A 510 14.48 -6.89 4.18
C ALA A 510 14.40 -5.50 3.54
N ALA A 511 15.19 -5.23 2.48
CA ALA A 511 15.09 -3.97 1.75
C ALA A 511 13.86 -3.94 0.83
N ILE A 512 13.24 -5.08 0.53
CA ILE A 512 11.98 -5.16 -0.23
C ILE A 512 10.85 -4.67 0.67
N ASN A 513 10.62 -3.37 0.66
CA ASN A 513 9.51 -2.73 1.37
C ASN A 513 9.01 -1.55 0.53
N GLU A 514 7.82 -1.07 0.84
CA GLU A 514 7.15 0.00 0.10
C GLU A 514 8.04 1.23 -0.09
N HIS A 515 8.64 1.75 0.97
CA HIS A 515 9.48 2.95 0.92
C HIS A 515 10.68 2.77 -0.02
N SER A 516 11.42 1.67 0.10
CA SER A 516 12.57 1.39 -0.77
C SER A 516 12.17 1.26 -2.23
N LEU A 517 11.06 0.56 -2.52
CA LEU A 517 10.60 0.34 -3.88
C LEU A 517 10.10 1.65 -4.52
N ILE A 518 9.29 2.44 -3.81
CA ILE A 518 8.80 3.75 -4.29
C ILE A 518 9.97 4.70 -4.56
N THR A 519 10.94 4.76 -3.64
CA THR A 519 12.13 5.60 -3.82
C THR A 519 12.92 5.15 -5.04
N ALA A 520 13.13 3.84 -5.19
CA ALA A 520 13.92 3.30 -6.28
C ALA A 520 13.26 3.51 -7.65
N VAL A 521 11.94 3.34 -7.78
CA VAL A 521 11.25 3.56 -9.07
C VAL A 521 11.18 5.04 -9.46
N ASN A 522 11.17 5.97 -8.48
CA ASN A 522 11.13 7.40 -8.75
C ASN A 522 12.51 7.98 -9.07
N THR A 523 13.54 7.53 -8.37
CA THR A 523 14.91 8.09 -8.49
C THR A 523 15.80 7.30 -9.46
N GLY A 524 15.42 6.08 -9.81
CA GLY A 524 16.28 5.16 -10.54
C GLY A 524 17.53 4.76 -9.76
N SER A 525 17.54 4.94 -8.43
CA SER A 525 18.68 4.62 -7.57
C SER A 525 18.26 3.59 -6.52
N VAL A 526 18.99 2.48 -6.45
CA VAL A 526 18.74 1.41 -5.49
C VAL A 526 19.79 1.48 -4.38
N TYR A 527 19.46 2.16 -3.28
CA TYR A 527 20.31 2.16 -2.08
C TYR A 527 19.69 1.26 -1.01
N ALA A 528 20.44 0.25 -0.58
CA ALA A 528 20.07 -0.57 0.56
C ALA A 528 21.20 -0.52 1.60
N LEU A 529 21.07 0.33 2.62
CA LEU A 529 21.88 0.18 3.83
C LEU A 529 21.45 -1.13 4.50
N ASP A 530 22.39 -2.03 4.72
CA ASP A 530 22.10 -3.31 5.34
C ASP A 530 21.83 -3.18 6.85
N ARG A 531 21.34 -4.27 7.46
CA ARG A 531 20.97 -4.29 8.88
C ARG A 531 22.19 -4.06 9.80
N ALA A 532 23.39 -4.45 9.37
CA ALA A 532 24.62 -4.27 10.13
C ALA A 532 25.05 -2.79 10.13
N THR A 533 24.96 -2.12 8.99
CA THR A 533 25.29 -0.71 8.81
C THR A 533 24.34 0.18 9.60
N ARG A 534 23.03 -0.12 9.57
CA ARG A 534 22.05 0.54 10.45
C ARG A 534 22.33 0.30 11.94
N SER A 535 22.75 -0.92 12.31
CA SER A 535 23.12 -1.24 13.69
C SER A 535 24.33 -0.43 14.15
N LEU A 536 25.36 -0.33 13.30
CA LEU A 536 26.55 0.48 13.53
C LEU A 536 26.22 1.97 13.63
N MET A 537 25.34 2.49 12.75
CA MET A 537 24.88 3.88 12.84
C MET A 537 24.08 4.14 14.12
N ARG A 538 23.31 3.16 14.62
CA ARG A 538 22.63 3.26 15.93
C ARG A 538 23.60 3.20 17.09
N GLU A 539 24.58 2.31 17.03
CA GLU A 539 25.61 2.16 18.06
C GLU A 539 26.47 3.43 18.14
N ALA A 540 26.81 4.02 16.98
CA ALA A 540 27.42 5.34 16.89
C ALA A 540 26.50 6.43 17.48
N ALA A 541 25.24 6.51 17.07
CA ALA A 541 24.29 7.51 17.59
C ALA A 541 24.13 7.41 19.12
N ALA A 542 24.06 6.18 19.65
CA ALA A 542 23.96 5.91 21.08
C ALA A 542 25.26 6.25 21.83
N SER A 543 26.42 5.91 21.27
CA SER A 543 27.72 6.22 21.87
C SER A 543 28.05 7.70 21.88
N ILE A 544 27.50 8.47 20.93
CA ILE A 544 27.80 9.90 20.73
C ILE A 544 26.75 10.80 21.39
N GLY A 545 25.59 10.25 21.75
CA GLY A 545 24.52 11.01 22.40
C GLY A 545 23.71 11.88 21.44
N THR A 546 23.69 11.57 20.14
CA THR A 546 23.02 12.41 19.13
C THR A 546 22.64 11.65 17.86
N ALA A 547 21.83 12.28 17.00
CA ALA A 547 21.43 11.75 15.72
C ALA A 547 22.59 11.73 14.72
N VAL A 548 22.65 10.65 13.96
CA VAL A 548 23.60 10.37 12.89
C VAL A 548 22.84 10.46 11.57
N HIS A 549 23.31 11.29 10.65
CA HIS A 549 22.71 11.47 9.34
C HIS A 549 23.59 10.86 8.24
N LEU A 550 22.97 10.14 7.30
CA LEU A 550 23.57 9.81 6.01
C LEU A 550 23.14 10.86 5.00
N ILE A 551 24.12 11.53 4.40
CA ILE A 551 23.90 12.59 3.42
C ILE A 551 24.58 12.15 2.12
N GLU A 552 23.86 12.27 1.00
CA GLU A 552 24.40 12.07 -0.34
C GLU A 552 24.59 13.43 -1.00
N LEU A 553 25.78 13.63 -1.58
CA LEU A 553 26.14 14.77 -2.40
C LEU A 553 26.22 14.32 -3.85
N ARG A 554 25.37 14.86 -4.74
CA ARG A 554 25.40 14.52 -6.17
C ARG A 554 25.24 15.78 -7.01
N ASN A 555 26.18 16.03 -7.93
CA ASN A 555 26.18 17.22 -8.82
C ASN A 555 26.05 18.57 -8.09
N GLY A 556 26.57 18.68 -6.85
CA GLY A 556 26.48 19.90 -6.04
C GLY A 556 25.18 20.04 -5.24
N GLU A 557 24.23 19.10 -5.37
CA GLU A 557 23.04 19.04 -4.51
C GLU A 557 23.29 18.13 -3.30
N VAL A 558 22.91 18.62 -2.12
CA VAL A 558 22.99 17.91 -0.84
C VAL A 558 21.62 17.31 -0.53
N SER A 559 21.55 16.00 -0.30
CA SER A 559 20.30 15.33 0.09
C SER A 559 20.52 14.45 1.33
N VAL A 560 19.68 14.65 2.36
CA VAL A 560 19.68 13.78 3.55
C VAL A 560 18.93 12.49 3.19
N ARG A 561 19.60 11.35 3.31
CA ARG A 561 19.09 10.04 2.88
C ARG A 561 18.53 9.21 4.04
N GLU A 562 19.15 9.26 5.22
CA GLU A 562 18.67 8.55 6.40
C GLU A 562 19.14 9.27 7.69
N ALA A 563 18.34 9.23 8.76
CA ALA A 563 18.68 9.81 10.07
C ALA A 563 18.42 8.78 11.18
N VAL A 564 19.39 8.56 12.06
CA VAL A 564 19.35 7.54 13.12
C VAL A 564 19.73 8.19 14.44
N GLY A 565 18.85 8.17 15.46
CA GLY A 565 19.04 8.84 16.75
C GLY A 565 18.83 7.93 17.95
N MET A 566 19.00 8.47 19.17
CA MET A 566 18.84 7.73 20.42
C MET A 566 17.44 7.12 20.57
N GLU A 567 17.37 5.90 21.11
CA GLU A 567 16.10 5.28 21.53
C GLU A 567 15.39 6.21 22.52
N GLY A 568 14.23 6.74 22.11
CA GLY A 568 13.44 7.72 22.84
C GLY A 568 13.34 9.11 22.19
N ALA A 569 14.17 9.43 21.19
CA ALA A 569 14.12 10.71 20.46
C ALA A 569 13.57 10.57 19.01
N ILE A 570 13.26 9.35 18.57
CA ILE A 570 12.63 9.08 17.28
C ILE A 570 11.42 8.19 17.54
N SER A 571 10.22 8.71 17.29
CA SER A 571 9.00 7.89 17.20
C SER A 571 9.22 6.81 16.15
N GLU A 572 8.89 5.54 16.46
CA GLU A 572 9.05 4.36 15.58
C GLU A 572 8.26 4.41 14.25
N GLU A 573 7.74 5.57 13.86
CA GLU A 573 7.09 5.81 12.59
C GLU A 573 7.97 6.71 11.73
N GLY A 574 8.38 6.18 10.58
CA GLY A 574 9.02 6.93 9.49
C GLY A 574 8.06 7.93 8.85
N GLN A 575 7.48 8.83 9.63
CA GLN A 575 7.01 10.10 9.13
C GLN A 575 8.22 11.03 9.15
N ALA A 576 8.72 11.34 7.95
CA ALA A 576 9.20 12.68 7.74
C ALA A 576 7.99 13.61 7.99
N GLU A 577 7.78 14.03 9.24
CA GLU A 577 7.43 15.42 9.43
C GLU A 577 8.40 16.18 8.54
N THR A 578 7.87 17.05 7.70
CA THR A 578 8.66 18.04 6.99
C THR A 578 9.64 18.63 8.00
N VAL A 579 10.89 18.13 8.00
CA VAL A 579 12.00 18.83 8.63
C VAL A 579 11.95 20.14 7.89
N PRO A 580 11.60 21.25 8.57
CA PRO A 580 11.49 22.52 7.89
C PRO A 580 12.78 22.67 7.12
N ALA A 581 12.65 22.92 5.81
CA ALA A 581 13.74 23.19 4.88
C ALA A 581 14.87 23.81 5.68
N LEU A 582 16.07 23.22 5.65
CA LEU A 582 17.32 23.62 6.32
C LEU A 582 17.44 25.15 6.40
N HIS A 583 16.62 25.76 7.25
CA HIS A 583 16.76 27.08 7.77
C HIS A 583 17.82 26.76 8.79
N ALA A 584 19.06 27.06 8.39
CA ALA A 584 20.09 27.38 9.34
C ALA A 584 19.41 28.22 10.43
N THR A 585 19.04 27.57 11.53
CA THR A 585 18.73 28.24 12.76
C THR A 585 19.98 29.04 13.03
N ALA A 586 19.83 30.36 13.12
CA ALA A 586 20.94 31.28 13.31
C ALA A 586 21.81 30.76 14.47
N GLY A 587 22.98 30.19 14.14
CA GLY A 587 23.87 29.56 15.12
C GLY A 587 24.58 28.27 14.70
N SER A 588 24.12 27.52 13.69
CA SER A 588 24.75 26.23 13.34
C SER A 588 25.81 26.40 12.22
N ARG A 589 27.10 26.20 12.55
CA ARG A 589 28.22 26.18 11.59
C ARG A 589 28.43 24.75 11.07
N VAL A 590 28.52 24.59 9.75
CA VAL A 590 28.98 23.37 9.08
C VAL A 590 30.44 23.60 8.67
N LEU A 591 31.37 22.78 9.18
CA LEU A 591 32.77 22.79 8.75
C LEU A 591 33.00 21.64 7.77
N PHE A 592 33.57 21.94 6.61
CA PHE A 592 34.06 20.93 5.68
C PHE A 592 35.57 20.76 5.92
N ALA A 593 36.00 19.56 6.31
CA ALA A 593 37.40 19.17 6.26
C ALA A 593 37.55 18.16 5.13
N GLN A 594 38.41 18.46 4.17
CA GLN A 594 38.82 17.54 3.12
C GLN A 594 40.21 17.03 3.51
N LEU A 595 40.29 15.79 3.95
CA LEU A 595 41.58 15.14 4.17
C LEU A 595 42.12 14.68 2.82
N ASP A 596 43.40 14.95 2.56
CA ASP A 596 44.08 14.42 1.39
C ASP A 596 44.58 12.98 1.60
N ASP A 597 45.02 12.34 0.52
CA ASP A 597 45.41 10.93 0.53
C ASP A 597 46.63 10.66 1.45
N GLU A 598 47.52 11.64 1.66
CA GLU A 598 48.68 11.53 2.53
C GLU A 598 48.26 11.59 4.03
N GLN A 599 47.29 12.44 4.37
CA GLN A 599 46.67 12.50 5.70
C GLN A 599 45.82 11.26 6.01
N LEU A 600 45.13 10.72 5.01
CA LEU A 600 44.39 9.46 5.14
C LEU A 600 45.32 8.28 5.42
N ASP A 601 46.48 8.24 4.77
CA ASP A 601 47.46 7.18 4.97
C ASP A 601 48.26 7.32 6.28
N ASP A 602 48.52 8.54 6.77
CA ASP A 602 49.14 8.74 8.09
C ASP A 602 48.18 8.37 9.24
N VAL A 603 46.86 8.59 9.06
CA VAL A 603 45.80 8.11 9.98
C VAL A 603 45.68 6.58 9.95
N ARG A 604 45.81 5.96 8.78
CA ARG A 604 45.85 4.48 8.64
C ARG A 604 47.11 3.87 9.24
N ALA A 605 48.23 4.58 9.20
CA ALA A 605 49.53 4.08 9.64
C ALA A 605 49.88 4.32 11.11
N ARG A 606 49.32 5.33 11.79
CA ARG A 606 49.71 5.68 13.18
C ARG A 606 48.65 5.39 14.23
N LYS A 607 48.99 4.54 15.20
CA LYS A 607 48.32 4.46 16.52
C LYS A 607 48.79 5.55 17.50
N ALA A 608 49.01 6.80 17.05
CA ALA A 608 49.49 7.89 17.90
C ALA A 608 48.72 9.20 17.67
N PRO A 609 48.62 10.10 18.66
CA PRO A 609 47.75 11.27 18.61
C PRO A 609 48.24 12.32 17.60
N ILE A 610 47.30 13.02 16.98
CA ILE A 610 47.53 14.19 16.13
C ILE A 610 48.14 15.31 17.02
N ASP A 611 49.23 15.93 16.58
CA ASP A 611 49.92 17.00 17.31
C ASP A 611 49.49 18.41 16.85
N ASP A 612 49.82 19.43 17.66
CA ASP A 612 49.40 20.84 17.46
C ASP A 612 49.85 21.43 16.11
N THR A 613 50.90 20.89 15.50
CA THR A 613 51.39 21.28 14.16
C THR A 613 50.40 20.92 13.04
N SER A 614 49.61 19.86 13.23
CA SER A 614 48.61 19.40 12.27
C SER A 614 47.33 20.27 12.31
N LEU A 615 47.08 20.95 13.43
CA LEU A 615 46.00 21.93 13.58
C LEU A 615 46.32 23.26 12.90
N GLU A 616 47.59 23.70 12.90
CA GLU A 616 48.02 24.91 12.20
C GLU A 616 47.96 24.76 10.66
N ALA A 617 48.19 23.56 10.13
CA ALA A 617 48.00 23.26 8.71
C ALA A 617 46.51 23.32 8.31
N LEU A 618 45.62 22.84 9.18
CA LEU A 618 44.17 22.89 8.99
C LEU A 618 43.63 24.34 8.97
N ASP A 619 44.22 25.24 9.75
CA ASP A 619 43.89 26.67 9.75
C ASP A 619 44.33 27.37 8.44
N ALA A 620 45.43 26.92 7.83
CA ALA A 620 45.90 27.43 6.54
C ALA A 620 44.97 27.01 5.37
N ASP A 621 44.44 25.78 5.40
CA ASP A 621 43.46 25.31 4.42
C ASP A 621 42.09 25.97 4.58
N LEU A 622 41.70 26.30 5.82
CA LEU A 622 40.50 27.11 6.09
C LEU A 622 40.63 28.56 5.57
N ALA A 623 41.84 29.10 5.47
CA ALA A 623 42.09 30.39 4.83
C ALA A 623 41.88 30.35 3.30
N SER A 624 42.16 29.21 2.67
CA SER A 624 41.86 28.96 1.24
C SER A 624 40.35 28.96 0.99
N VAL A 625 39.56 28.33 1.87
CA VAL A 625 38.09 28.32 1.80
C VAL A 625 37.47 29.72 2.01
N ARG A 626 38.06 30.56 2.87
CA ARG A 626 37.66 31.97 3.04
C ARG A 626 37.89 32.81 1.76
N SER A 627 38.93 32.50 0.99
CA SER A 627 39.25 33.20 -0.26
C SER A 627 38.29 32.89 -1.42
N ALA A 628 37.55 31.78 -1.34
CA ALA A 628 36.53 31.37 -2.30
C ALA A 628 35.14 32.03 -2.08
N GLY A 629 35.02 32.97 -1.14
CA GLY A 629 33.84 33.82 -0.97
C GLY A 629 32.78 33.30 0.02
N PHE A 630 33.07 32.25 0.80
CA PHE A 630 32.20 31.80 1.88
C PHE A 630 32.50 32.61 3.16
N ALA A 631 31.57 33.47 3.58
CA ALA A 631 31.71 34.24 4.82
C ALA A 631 31.46 33.34 6.04
N LEU A 632 32.47 33.23 6.91
CA LEU A 632 32.36 32.58 8.21
C LEU A 632 32.11 33.67 9.27
N ASP A 633 30.87 33.79 9.73
CA ASP A 633 30.52 34.77 10.77
C ASP A 633 30.86 34.21 12.16
N GLU A 634 31.53 35.01 12.99
CA GLU A 634 31.87 34.67 14.37
C GLU A 634 30.74 35.09 15.31
N GLY A 635 29.82 34.15 15.58
CA GLY A 635 28.69 34.33 16.51
C GLY A 635 29.02 34.01 17.98
N PRO A 636 28.17 34.48 18.92
CA PRO A 636 28.54 34.74 20.30
C PRO A 636 28.62 33.49 21.18
N GLN A 637 29.59 33.54 22.10
CA GLN A 637 29.96 32.60 23.15
C GLN A 637 28.93 31.54 23.56
N GLY A 638 29.31 30.25 23.47
CA GLY A 638 28.90 29.26 24.46
C GLY A 638 28.53 27.83 24.03
N GLY A 639 28.40 27.50 22.75
CA GLY A 639 28.02 26.14 22.32
C GLY A 639 28.98 25.56 21.29
N ASN A 640 29.66 24.44 21.61
CA ASN A 640 30.54 23.72 20.69
C ASN A 640 29.76 22.62 19.97
N ALA A 641 29.52 22.77 18.67
CA ALA A 641 29.13 21.66 17.78
C ALA A 641 30.36 21.23 16.97
N ALA A 642 30.63 19.93 16.88
CA ALA A 642 31.75 19.37 16.10
C ALA A 642 31.19 18.43 15.02
N SER A 643 31.48 18.70 13.74
CA SER A 643 31.05 17.87 12.61
C SER A 643 32.25 17.14 12.01
N ILE A 644 32.09 15.86 11.65
CA ILE A 644 33.15 15.02 11.08
C ILE A 644 32.67 14.45 9.74
N ALA A 645 33.35 14.80 8.65
CA ALA A 645 33.04 14.30 7.30
C ALA A 645 33.93 13.08 6.98
N VAL A 646 33.37 12.01 6.40
CA VAL A 646 34.16 10.85 5.94
C VAL A 646 33.80 10.55 4.48
N PRO A 647 34.67 10.87 3.51
CA PRO A 647 34.40 10.61 2.10
C PRO A 647 34.41 9.10 1.79
N LEU A 648 33.52 8.65 0.90
CA LEU A 648 33.51 7.28 0.37
C LEU A 648 33.91 7.29 -1.11
N PRO A 649 34.80 6.40 -1.57
CA PRO A 649 35.12 6.29 -2.99
C PRO A 649 33.94 5.66 -3.76
N SER A 650 33.53 6.28 -4.88
CA SER A 650 32.61 5.69 -5.85
C SER A 650 33.14 5.92 -7.28
N THR A 651 32.94 4.96 -8.17
CA THR A 651 33.36 5.02 -9.59
C THR A 651 32.35 5.72 -10.52
N THR A 652 31.20 6.19 -10.01
CA THR A 652 30.13 6.84 -10.82
C THR A 652 29.77 8.27 -10.37
N GLY A 653 30.63 8.89 -9.56
CA GLY A 653 30.49 10.27 -9.08
C GLY A 653 30.46 10.32 -7.56
N LEU A 654 31.23 11.24 -6.97
CA LEU A 654 31.47 11.37 -5.52
C LEU A 654 30.23 11.06 -4.69
N VAL A 655 30.24 9.96 -3.93
CA VAL A 655 29.32 9.76 -2.81
C VAL A 655 30.09 10.21 -1.57
N THR A 656 29.84 11.43 -1.11
CA THR A 656 30.46 11.92 0.14
C THR A 656 29.48 11.67 1.28
N ALA A 657 29.78 10.73 2.19
CA ALA A 657 28.99 10.54 3.40
C ALA A 657 29.39 11.58 4.45
N LEU A 658 28.53 12.57 4.71
CA LEU A 658 28.73 13.53 5.79
C LEU A 658 28.04 13.04 7.06
N MET A 659 28.79 12.62 8.08
CA MET A 659 28.25 12.22 9.39
C MET A 659 28.25 13.42 10.34
N VAL A 660 27.12 14.12 10.45
CA VAL A 660 27.02 15.27 11.38
C VAL A 660 26.74 14.77 12.79
N VAL A 661 27.66 15.06 13.73
CA VAL A 661 27.53 14.78 15.16
C VAL A 661 27.07 16.06 15.88
N CYS A 662 25.84 16.09 16.42
CA CYS A 662 25.33 17.25 17.17
C CYS A 662 25.19 16.94 18.67
N GLY A 663 26.27 16.97 19.45
CA GLY A 663 26.22 16.76 20.92
C GLY A 663 26.38 18.06 21.71
N ALA A 664 25.61 18.23 22.79
CA ALA A 664 25.70 19.38 23.73
C ALA A 664 26.88 19.28 24.73
N ASN A 665 27.72 18.24 24.64
CA ASN A 665 28.85 18.00 25.54
C ASN A 665 30.16 17.90 24.76
N ARG A 666 31.26 18.41 25.35
CA ARG A 666 32.63 18.27 24.83
C ARG A 666 33.00 16.79 24.76
N LEU A 667 33.08 16.24 23.54
CA LEU A 667 33.68 14.94 23.27
C LEU A 667 35.17 15.01 23.62
N ASP A 668 35.69 14.02 24.35
CA ASP A 668 37.13 13.93 24.59
C ASP A 668 37.87 13.31 23.38
N ALA A 669 39.19 13.47 23.34
CA ALA A 669 40.01 12.98 22.22
C ALA A 669 39.92 11.45 22.01
N ALA A 670 39.63 10.69 23.08
CA ALA A 670 39.50 9.23 23.01
C ALA A 670 38.12 8.79 22.51
N GLU A 671 37.08 9.58 22.76
CA GLU A 671 35.75 9.42 22.16
C GLU A 671 35.78 9.78 20.67
N VAL A 672 36.42 10.90 20.31
CA VAL A 672 36.62 11.28 18.89
C VAL A 672 37.37 10.19 18.13
N GLN A 673 38.46 9.65 18.68
CA GLN A 673 39.19 8.54 18.04
C GLN A 673 38.36 7.27 17.90
N ARG A 674 37.51 6.94 18.89
CA ARG A 674 36.60 5.80 18.79
C ARG A 674 35.56 5.99 17.69
N ILE A 675 35.00 7.19 17.58
CA ILE A 675 34.02 7.55 16.55
C ILE A 675 34.66 7.47 15.16
N VAL A 676 35.86 8.03 14.98
CA VAL A 676 36.61 7.98 13.72
C VAL A 676 36.94 6.53 13.34
N ALA A 677 37.37 5.69 14.28
CA ALA A 677 37.64 4.27 14.01
C ALA A 677 36.37 3.49 13.62
N LEU A 678 35.24 3.77 14.29
CA LEU A 678 33.95 3.16 13.95
C LEU A 678 33.47 3.59 12.56
N LEU A 679 33.69 4.86 12.21
CA LEU A 679 33.35 5.42 10.92
C LEU A 679 34.21 4.87 9.78
N ALA A 680 35.50 4.64 10.03
CA ALA A 680 36.39 3.99 9.09
C ALA A 680 35.96 2.54 8.81
N ASP A 681 35.56 1.78 9.83
CA ASP A 681 35.05 0.40 9.68
C ASP A 681 33.71 0.35 8.91
N VAL A 682 32.81 1.32 9.18
CA VAL A 682 31.56 1.49 8.42
C VAL A 682 31.85 1.82 6.95
N SER A 683 32.80 2.72 6.70
CA SER A 683 33.22 3.13 5.36
C SER A 683 33.80 1.95 4.56
N GLU A 684 34.71 1.18 5.16
CA GLU A 684 35.33 0.01 4.53
C GLU A 684 34.31 -1.08 4.18
N ARG A 685 33.33 -1.31 5.08
CA ARG A 685 32.23 -2.24 4.82
C ARG A 685 31.30 -1.78 3.71
N ILE A 686 30.98 -0.49 3.64
CA ILE A 686 30.17 0.06 2.54
C ILE A 686 30.91 -0.09 1.21
N ALA A 687 32.21 0.22 1.15
CA ALA A 687 33.05 0.04 -0.04
C ALA A 687 33.14 -1.44 -0.51
N THR A 688 33.14 -2.36 0.44
CA THR A 688 33.10 -3.81 0.14
C THR A 688 31.74 -4.24 -0.41
N LEU A 689 30.64 -3.66 0.10
CA LEU A 689 29.27 -3.94 -0.32
C LEU A 689 28.92 -3.33 -1.69
N THR A 690 29.54 -2.21 -2.08
CA THR A 690 29.34 -1.56 -3.38
C THR A 690 30.17 -2.17 -4.52
N GLY A 691 30.97 -3.20 -4.23
CA GLY A 691 31.77 -3.91 -5.25
C GLY A 691 32.97 -3.11 -5.77
N THR A 692 33.44 -2.11 -5.03
CA THR A 692 34.58 -1.24 -5.39
C THR A 692 35.93 -1.76 -4.93
N VAL A 693 36.05 -3.04 -4.56
CA VAL A 693 37.36 -3.68 -4.37
C VAL A 693 37.85 -4.17 -5.73
N GLY A 694 38.41 -3.25 -6.51
CA GLY A 694 39.19 -3.54 -7.71
C GLY A 694 40.66 -3.27 -7.42
N ASP A 695 41.45 -4.35 -7.50
CA ASP A 695 42.89 -4.55 -7.31
C ASP A 695 43.86 -3.32 -7.30
N GLU A 696 44.75 -3.42 -6.31
CA GLU A 696 46.05 -2.77 -6.04
C GLU A 696 46.13 -1.42 -5.29
N PRO A 697 47.05 -1.33 -4.29
CA PRO A 697 47.25 -0.15 -3.45
C PRO A 697 48.19 0.86 -4.13
N ALA A 698 47.83 2.13 -4.09
CA ALA A 698 48.72 3.25 -4.32
C ALA A 698 48.27 4.44 -3.49
#